data_AF-A0A3B5MVP3-F1
#
_entry.id   AF-A0A3B5MVP3-F1
#
_cell.length_a   1.000
_cell.length_b   1.000
_cell.length_c   1.000
_cell.angle_alpha   90.00
_cell.angle_beta   90.00
_cell.angle_gamma   90.00
#
_symmetry.space_group_name_H-M   'P 1'
#
loop_
_entity.id
_entity.type
_entity.pdbx_description
1 polymer ?
#
loop_
_entity_poly.entity_id
_entity_poly.type
_entity_poly.pdbx_seq_one_letter_code
_entity_poly.pdbx_strand_id
1 'polypeptide(L)'
;MSSFSQLKTIYLISLFLDSMRFKLSLWTLEIINSIESVFNKKHNHSTRHCFFFFYFQKNGFEQFCINFVNEKLQQIFIELTLKAEQEEYVQEGIRWTPIEYFNNKVVCDLIESKLNPPGVMSILDDVCATMHAKGEGADQTLLQKLQGQIGTHEHFSSWNRGFIIHHYAGKVSYDVGGFCERNRDVLFNDIIELMQSSEYLFIRALFPENLEVEKRGRPTTASSKIKKQANSLVQTLMKCTPHYIRCIKPNETKRPRDWEETRVRHQVEYLGLRENIRVRRAGYAYRRVFNKFLHRYAILTRETWPKWRGEQRQGVLHLLRSVNMDQDQFQLGTAKVFIKAPESYFLLQHQLKGVLVQFESSHILLFPASDILLNKKERRKNSINRNFVGDYIGTDNHPEIRQFVGRRERIDFADVVVKFDRRFKTTKCDLILTPKFLYLIGREKVKQGPDKGQIREVLKRKIQLNRIQSVSLSTLQDDFFVVHEEEYDSVLQSVFKTEFLSLLVKRYQENTDRKLALKFNNLLEFKVKKGRHLFSSSGSRQIQFQAGQGDEVVLKPSGKVLHVSIGPGLPKNSRPTRKDNRKSRYMGGQAPASQQRGRGFQRRQQSSMDQPTLPRSGGVRSRTLSGQRSPPGSCSVAPSNDMCRYSRFHRRLSKEVKPVPGAGRPKPKPRSPQCRALYAYDAQDTDELSFNADDVIEILTEDLSGWWFGRLRGKEGMFPGNYVEKI
;
A
#
# COMPACT_ATOMS: atom_id res chain seq x y z
N MET A 1 -19.52 -43.82 59.52
CA MET A 1 -18.98 -43.17 58.31
C MET A 1 -19.94 -42.07 57.89
N SER A 2 -19.47 -40.85 57.61
CA SER A 2 -20.29 -39.82 56.97
C SER A 2 -20.25 -40.01 55.46
N SER A 3 -21.40 -40.19 54.81
CA SER A 3 -21.48 -40.25 53.34
C SER A 3 -21.14 -38.89 52.72
N PHE A 4 -20.51 -38.91 51.54
CA PHE A 4 -20.36 -37.71 50.73
C PHE A 4 -21.74 -37.26 50.22
N SER A 5 -21.98 -35.94 50.22
CA SER A 5 -23.17 -35.39 49.55
C SER A 5 -23.07 -35.62 48.05
N GLN A 6 -24.22 -35.80 47.38
CA GLN A 6 -24.30 -36.13 45.96
C GLN A 6 -23.50 -35.15 45.07
N LEU A 7 -23.49 -33.87 45.43
CA LEU A 7 -22.68 -32.82 44.80
C LEU A 7 -21.17 -33.03 44.97
N LYS A 8 -20.69 -33.40 46.17
CA LYS A 8 -19.27 -33.75 46.38
C LYS A 8 -18.88 -34.98 45.58
N THR A 9 -19.73 -36.01 45.50
CA THR A 9 -19.46 -37.22 44.72
C THR A 9 -19.31 -36.90 43.22
N ILE A 10 -20.20 -36.09 42.65
CA ILE A 10 -20.11 -35.64 41.25
C ILE A 10 -18.83 -34.83 41.01
N TYR A 11 -18.47 -33.92 41.93
CA TYR A 11 -17.24 -33.12 41.85
C TYR A 11 -15.96 -33.99 41.87
N LEU A 12 -15.89 -34.98 42.77
CA LEU A 12 -14.77 -35.92 42.86
C LEU A 12 -14.59 -36.74 41.56
N ILE A 13 -15.70 -37.17 40.94
CA ILE A 13 -15.69 -37.88 39.66
C ILE A 13 -15.16 -36.97 38.54
N SER A 14 -15.55 -35.69 38.49
CA SER A 14 -15.04 -34.75 37.48
C SER A 14 -13.53 -34.52 37.63
N LEU A 15 -13.06 -34.20 38.85
CA LEU A 15 -11.63 -34.04 39.15
C LEU A 15 -10.81 -35.25 38.69
N PHE A 16 -11.29 -36.45 38.99
CA PHE A 16 -10.64 -37.70 38.62
C PHE A 16 -10.53 -37.88 37.10
N LEU A 17 -11.63 -37.68 36.38
CA LEU A 17 -11.68 -37.82 34.92
C LEU A 17 -10.78 -36.80 34.20
N ASP A 18 -10.76 -35.55 34.66
CA ASP A 18 -9.95 -34.50 34.05
C ASP A 18 -8.45 -34.64 34.38
N SER A 19 -8.11 -35.11 35.58
CA SER A 19 -6.74 -35.50 35.94
C SER A 19 -6.24 -36.69 35.12
N MET A 20 -7.07 -37.75 34.93
CA MET A 20 -6.72 -38.86 34.03
C MET A 20 -6.49 -38.38 32.59
N ARG A 21 -7.36 -37.52 32.06
CA ARG A 21 -7.19 -36.93 30.72
C ARG A 21 -5.88 -36.14 30.61
N PHE A 22 -5.54 -35.35 31.62
CA PHE A 22 -4.32 -34.55 31.64
C PHE A 22 -3.06 -35.43 31.69
N LYS A 23 -3.01 -36.40 32.61
CA LYS A 23 -1.91 -37.38 32.74
C LYS A 23 -1.72 -38.21 31.47
N LEU A 24 -2.81 -38.72 30.88
CA LEU A 24 -2.81 -39.41 29.59
C LEU A 24 -2.22 -38.53 28.46
N SER A 25 -2.56 -37.25 28.44
CA SER A 25 -2.04 -36.30 27.44
C SER A 25 -0.54 -36.05 27.61
N LEU A 26 -0.06 -35.93 28.85
CA LEU A 26 1.38 -35.80 29.14
C LEU A 26 2.15 -37.05 28.73
N TRP A 27 1.69 -38.24 29.12
CA TRP A 27 2.31 -39.52 28.77
C TRP A 27 2.38 -39.73 27.24
N THR A 28 1.34 -39.33 26.51
CA THR A 28 1.33 -39.36 25.04
C THR A 28 2.42 -38.45 24.45
N LEU A 29 2.59 -37.23 25.00
CA LEU A 29 3.66 -36.31 24.59
C LEU A 29 5.05 -36.86 24.94
N GLU A 30 5.22 -37.47 26.11
CA GLU A 30 6.49 -38.09 26.52
C GLU A 30 6.90 -39.25 25.61
N ILE A 31 5.95 -40.09 25.15
CA ILE A 31 6.23 -41.13 24.15
C ILE A 31 6.64 -40.52 22.81
N ILE A 32 5.93 -39.49 22.31
CA ILE A 32 6.28 -38.82 21.05
C ILE A 32 7.68 -38.21 21.13
N ASN A 33 7.98 -37.49 22.22
CA ASN A 33 9.29 -36.90 22.47
C ASN A 33 10.40 -37.95 22.61
N SER A 34 10.11 -39.08 23.27
CA SER A 34 11.04 -40.21 23.42
C SER A 34 11.42 -40.78 22.07
N ILE A 35 10.42 -41.08 21.21
CA ILE A 35 10.63 -41.55 19.83
C ILE A 35 11.45 -40.52 19.04
N GLU A 36 11.08 -39.24 19.05
CA GLU A 36 11.80 -38.20 18.30
C GLU A 36 13.26 -38.03 18.76
N SER A 37 13.54 -38.17 20.07
CA SER A 37 14.89 -38.07 20.64
C SER A 37 15.86 -39.16 20.17
N VAL A 38 15.34 -40.32 19.73
CA VAL A 38 16.14 -41.40 19.14
C VAL A 38 16.60 -41.04 17.72
N PHE A 39 15.78 -40.29 16.97
CA PHE A 39 16.06 -39.96 15.56
C PHE A 39 16.89 -38.67 15.37
N ASN A 40 16.75 -37.66 16.23
CA ASN A 40 17.38 -36.35 16.04
C ASN A 40 18.46 -36.00 17.07
N LYS A 41 19.74 -36.00 16.64
CA LYS A 41 20.91 -35.59 17.46
C LYS A 41 21.63 -34.31 16.99
N LYS A 42 21.11 -33.56 16.00
CA LYS A 42 21.73 -32.32 15.51
C LYS A 42 20.73 -31.20 15.22
N HIS A 43 21.01 -30.01 15.76
CA HIS A 43 20.30 -28.72 15.57
C HIS A 43 18.82 -28.66 15.97
N ASN A 44 18.57 -28.34 17.25
CA ASN A 44 17.23 -28.18 17.83
C ASN A 44 16.51 -26.89 17.35
N HIS A 45 15.86 -26.92 16.19
CA HIS A 45 14.88 -25.91 15.78
C HIS A 45 13.53 -26.13 16.47
N SER A 46 13.40 -25.71 17.74
CA SER A 46 12.17 -25.85 18.52
C SER A 46 11.08 -24.87 18.04
N THR A 47 10.06 -25.38 17.36
CA THR A 47 8.81 -24.65 17.11
C THR A 47 7.90 -24.77 18.33
N ARG A 48 7.32 -23.66 18.81
CA ARG A 48 6.39 -23.65 19.95
C ARG A 48 5.06 -23.05 19.54
N HIS A 49 3.98 -23.77 19.81
CA HIS A 49 2.61 -23.27 19.68
C HIS A 49 2.12 -22.81 21.06
N CYS A 50 1.56 -21.60 21.12
CA CYS A 50 0.92 -21.06 22.31
C CYS A 50 -0.53 -20.69 21.97
N PHE A 51 -1.46 -20.97 22.89
CA PHE A 51 -2.86 -20.61 22.71
C PHE A 51 -3.03 -19.10 22.88
N PHE A 52 -3.45 -18.43 21.81
CA PHE A 52 -3.68 -16.98 21.79
C PHE A 52 -4.83 -16.57 22.72
N PHE A 53 -4.88 -15.27 23.03
CA PHE A 53 -5.94 -14.63 23.82
C PHE A 53 -7.34 -15.01 23.33
N PHE A 54 -8.19 -15.50 24.25
CA PHE A 54 -9.60 -15.77 23.99
C PHE A 54 -10.47 -14.80 24.80
N TYR A 55 -11.55 -14.36 24.18
CA TYR A 55 -12.60 -13.57 24.83
C TYR A 55 -13.93 -14.30 24.62
N PHE A 56 -14.49 -14.83 25.69
CA PHE A 56 -15.79 -15.51 25.70
C PHE A 56 -16.85 -14.64 26.38
N GLN A 57 -18.13 -14.97 26.20
CA GLN A 57 -19.23 -14.29 26.91
C GLN A 57 -19.20 -14.50 28.44
N LYS A 58 -18.45 -15.50 28.91
CA LYS A 58 -18.04 -15.69 30.30
C LYS A 58 -16.58 -16.15 30.33
N ASN A 59 -15.74 -15.49 31.11
CA ASN A 59 -14.33 -15.85 31.28
C ASN A 59 -14.12 -16.36 32.70
N GLY A 60 -13.69 -17.62 32.85
CA GLY A 60 -13.42 -18.26 34.14
C GLY A 60 -11.92 -18.30 34.50
N PHE A 61 -11.57 -19.10 35.51
CA PHE A 61 -10.20 -19.30 35.99
C PHE A 61 -9.23 -19.74 34.89
N GLU A 62 -9.64 -20.66 34.02
CA GLU A 62 -8.84 -21.15 32.90
C GLU A 62 -8.53 -20.02 31.91
N GLN A 63 -9.49 -19.12 31.67
CA GLN A 63 -9.28 -17.98 30.77
C GLN A 63 -8.34 -16.93 31.40
N PHE A 64 -8.46 -16.70 32.71
CA PHE A 64 -7.53 -15.88 33.46
C PHE A 64 -6.09 -16.44 33.38
N CYS A 65 -5.92 -17.76 33.50
CA CYS A 65 -4.63 -18.43 33.35
C CYS A 65 -4.08 -18.37 31.91
N ILE A 66 -4.91 -18.59 30.89
CA ILE A 66 -4.52 -18.42 29.47
C ILE A 66 -4.09 -16.98 29.20
N ASN A 67 -4.84 -16.00 29.71
CA ASN A 67 -4.53 -14.59 29.51
C ASN A 67 -3.24 -14.21 30.25
N PHE A 68 -3.01 -14.68 31.48
CA PHE A 68 -1.72 -14.50 32.18
C PHE A 68 -0.51 -15.05 31.40
N VAL A 69 -0.62 -16.24 30.79
CA VAL A 69 0.48 -16.78 29.95
C VAL A 69 0.71 -15.88 28.73
N ASN A 70 -0.36 -15.33 28.13
CA ASN A 70 -0.24 -14.37 27.03
C ASN A 70 0.36 -13.02 27.48
N GLU A 71 0.03 -12.49 28.67
CA GLU A 71 0.67 -11.29 29.26
C GLU A 71 2.18 -11.47 29.39
N LYS A 72 2.61 -12.62 29.94
CA LYS A 72 4.03 -12.96 30.13
C LYS A 72 4.76 -13.05 28.79
N LEU A 73 4.19 -13.76 27.81
CA LEU A 73 4.77 -13.88 26.47
C LEU A 73 4.85 -12.51 25.76
N GLN A 74 3.86 -11.64 25.92
CA GLN A 74 3.85 -10.31 25.32
C GLN A 74 4.90 -9.37 25.93
N GLN A 75 5.09 -9.39 27.26
CA GLN A 75 6.16 -8.63 27.91
C GLN A 75 7.54 -8.98 27.33
N ILE A 76 7.81 -10.28 27.16
CA ILE A 76 9.10 -10.79 26.67
C ILE A 76 9.28 -10.54 25.18
N PHE A 77 8.20 -10.59 24.39
CA PHE A 77 8.23 -10.15 23.01
C PHE A 77 8.78 -8.72 22.91
N ILE A 78 8.23 -7.81 23.71
CA ILE A 78 8.60 -6.40 23.72
C ILE A 78 10.05 -6.25 24.20
N GLU A 79 10.41 -6.88 25.32
CA GLU A 79 11.75 -6.84 25.90
C GLU A 79 12.84 -7.36 24.95
N LEU A 80 12.66 -8.55 24.36
CA LEU A 80 13.61 -9.12 23.39
C LEU A 80 13.67 -8.32 22.10
N THR A 81 12.55 -7.77 21.62
CA THR A 81 12.55 -6.93 20.41
C THR A 81 13.33 -5.64 20.65
N LEU A 82 13.05 -4.93 21.76
CA LEU A 82 13.76 -3.71 22.12
C LEU A 82 15.25 -3.96 22.36
N LYS A 83 15.60 -5.03 23.10
CA LYS A 83 16.99 -5.40 23.38
C LYS A 83 17.77 -5.72 22.11
N ALA A 84 17.19 -6.51 21.18
CA ALA A 84 17.84 -6.81 19.91
C ALA A 84 18.00 -5.57 19.01
N GLU A 85 17.09 -4.59 19.08
CA GLU A 85 17.22 -3.32 18.37
C GLU A 85 18.26 -2.39 19.02
N GLN A 86 18.35 -2.36 20.35
CA GLN A 86 19.44 -1.68 21.08
C GLN A 86 20.81 -2.27 20.75
N GLU A 87 20.95 -3.59 20.80
CA GLU A 87 22.20 -4.30 20.50
C GLU A 87 22.66 -4.05 19.05
N GLU A 88 21.76 -4.09 18.06
CA GLU A 88 22.13 -3.73 16.69
C GLU A 88 22.54 -2.25 16.57
N TYR A 89 21.85 -1.33 17.25
CA TYR A 89 22.16 0.10 17.14
C TYR A 89 23.54 0.40 17.77
N VAL A 90 23.88 -0.24 18.89
CA VAL A 90 25.21 -0.17 19.50
C VAL A 90 26.28 -0.75 18.57
N GLN A 91 26.06 -1.95 18.00
CA GLN A 91 26.99 -2.58 17.05
C GLN A 91 27.24 -1.75 15.77
N GLU A 92 26.23 -0.99 15.34
CA GLU A 92 26.30 -0.17 14.12
C GLU A 92 26.67 1.30 14.39
N GLY A 93 26.92 1.71 15.64
CA GLY A 93 27.25 3.09 15.98
C GLY A 93 26.10 4.09 15.79
N ILE A 94 24.86 3.62 15.92
CA ILE A 94 23.63 4.39 15.81
C ILE A 94 23.26 4.97 17.17
N ARG A 95 22.79 6.23 17.20
CA ARG A 95 22.38 6.87 18.46
C ARG A 95 21.08 6.25 18.95
N TRP A 96 21.12 5.49 20.03
CA TRP A 96 19.91 5.07 20.72
C TRP A 96 19.13 6.29 21.21
N THR A 97 17.83 6.30 20.93
CA THR A 97 16.86 7.23 21.51
C THR A 97 15.89 6.39 22.32
N PRO A 98 15.66 6.68 23.62
CA PRO A 98 14.68 5.96 24.40
C PRO A 98 13.31 5.98 23.72
N ILE A 99 12.76 4.78 23.46
CA ILE A 99 11.43 4.61 22.90
C ILE A 99 10.47 4.47 24.07
N GLU A 100 9.47 5.34 24.14
CA GLU A 100 8.33 5.16 25.05
C GLU A 100 7.46 4.01 24.54
N TYR A 101 7.14 3.07 25.42
CA TYR A 101 6.29 1.92 25.13
C TYR A 101 5.49 1.53 26.38
N PHE A 102 4.33 0.90 26.20
CA PHE A 102 3.55 0.38 27.32
C PHE A 102 4.27 -0.81 27.98
N ASN A 103 4.75 -0.61 29.21
CA ASN A 103 5.46 -1.64 29.96
C ASN A 103 4.49 -2.65 30.59
N ASN A 104 4.30 -3.78 29.90
CA ASN A 104 3.34 -4.81 30.27
C ASN A 104 3.66 -5.54 31.59
N LYS A 105 4.83 -5.28 32.19
CA LYS A 105 5.23 -5.80 33.50
C LYS A 105 4.21 -5.45 34.60
N VAL A 106 3.58 -4.27 34.54
CA VAL A 106 2.59 -3.82 35.54
C VAL A 106 1.39 -4.78 35.63
N VAL A 107 0.91 -5.29 34.49
CA VAL A 107 -0.19 -6.26 34.43
C VAL A 107 0.27 -7.66 34.87
N CYS A 108 1.52 -8.04 34.53
CA CYS A 108 2.12 -9.29 35.03
C CYS A 108 2.26 -9.27 36.56
N ASP A 109 2.76 -8.18 37.12
CA ASP A 109 2.97 -8.00 38.57
C ASP A 109 1.64 -7.97 39.32
N LEU A 110 0.60 -7.29 38.80
CA LEU A 110 -0.76 -7.34 39.34
C LEU A 110 -1.29 -8.78 39.49
N ILE A 111 -0.96 -9.66 38.55
CA ILE A 111 -1.42 -11.06 38.56
C ILE A 111 -0.53 -11.92 39.47
N GLU A 112 0.80 -11.75 39.40
CA GLU A 112 1.75 -12.70 40.00
C GLU A 112 2.59 -12.17 41.19
N SER A 113 2.46 -10.92 41.64
CA SER A 113 3.25 -10.40 42.76
C SER A 113 3.16 -11.31 44.01
N LYS A 114 4.32 -11.62 44.59
CA LYS A 114 4.46 -12.21 45.95
C LYS A 114 4.90 -11.18 46.99
N LEU A 115 5.09 -9.93 46.59
CA LEU A 115 5.46 -8.81 47.45
C LEU A 115 4.18 -8.07 47.87
N ASN A 116 4.28 -7.07 48.74
CA ASN A 116 3.15 -6.20 49.04
C ASN A 116 3.06 -5.06 48.00
N PRO A 117 1.90 -4.80 47.37
CA PRO A 117 0.64 -5.54 47.48
C PRO A 117 0.69 -6.90 46.73
N PRO A 118 0.05 -7.95 47.27
CA PRO A 118 0.05 -9.28 46.67
C PRO A 118 -0.78 -9.34 45.39
N GLY A 119 -0.33 -10.12 44.42
CA GLY A 119 -1.01 -10.30 43.14
C GLY A 119 -2.19 -11.26 43.23
N VAL A 120 -3.08 -11.20 42.22
CA VAL A 120 -4.33 -11.99 42.14
C VAL A 120 -4.12 -13.47 42.47
N MET A 121 -3.05 -14.10 41.95
CA MET A 121 -2.75 -15.52 42.20
C MET A 121 -2.40 -15.82 43.66
N SER A 122 -1.68 -14.93 44.35
CA SER A 122 -1.34 -15.11 45.77
C SER A 122 -2.56 -14.89 46.67
N ILE A 123 -3.42 -13.92 46.35
CA ILE A 123 -4.69 -13.71 47.06
C ILE A 123 -5.62 -14.93 46.89
N LEU A 124 -5.66 -15.50 45.68
CA LEU A 124 -6.41 -16.71 45.36
C LEU A 124 -5.89 -17.94 46.12
N ASP A 125 -4.57 -18.19 46.11
CA ASP A 125 -3.96 -19.30 46.84
C ASP A 125 -4.23 -19.20 48.37
N ASP A 126 -4.16 -18.00 48.96
CA ASP A 126 -4.47 -17.79 50.38
C ASP A 126 -5.96 -17.95 50.72
N VAL A 127 -6.89 -17.62 49.81
CA VAL A 127 -8.33 -17.89 49.99
C VAL A 127 -8.63 -19.38 49.86
N CYS A 128 -8.04 -20.06 48.86
CA CYS A 128 -8.14 -21.51 48.73
C CYS A 128 -7.70 -22.22 50.02
N ALA A 129 -6.56 -21.80 50.58
CA ALA A 129 -5.95 -22.31 51.80
C ALA A 129 -6.76 -22.01 53.07
N THR A 130 -7.32 -20.80 53.21
CA THR A 130 -8.09 -20.43 54.41
C THR A 130 -9.52 -21.00 54.42
N MET A 131 -10.14 -21.18 53.25
CA MET A 131 -11.53 -21.63 53.11
C MET A 131 -11.68 -23.13 52.76
N HIS A 132 -10.71 -23.99 53.06
CA HIS A 132 -10.80 -25.43 52.74
C HIS A 132 -12.00 -26.15 53.40
N ALA A 133 -12.40 -25.75 54.61
CA ALA A 133 -13.47 -26.39 55.36
C ALA A 133 -14.90 -25.90 55.01
N LYS A 134 -15.04 -24.72 54.38
CA LYS A 134 -16.32 -24.10 54.03
C LYS A 134 -16.35 -23.80 52.52
N GLY A 135 -16.98 -24.69 51.76
CA GLY A 135 -17.06 -24.57 50.30
C GLY A 135 -17.90 -23.39 49.82
N GLU A 136 -18.95 -23.05 50.58
CA GLU A 136 -19.84 -21.93 50.27
C GLU A 136 -19.21 -20.58 50.65
N GLY A 137 -19.33 -19.60 49.76
CA GLY A 137 -18.85 -18.23 49.97
C GLY A 137 -17.37 -17.95 49.67
N ALA A 138 -16.54 -18.97 49.43
CA ALA A 138 -15.10 -18.78 49.20
C ALA A 138 -14.78 -17.80 48.04
N ASP A 139 -15.49 -17.91 46.91
CA ASP A 139 -15.33 -16.99 45.76
C ASP A 139 -15.78 -15.55 46.07
N GLN A 140 -16.73 -15.38 46.99
CA GLN A 140 -17.15 -14.04 47.45
C GLN A 140 -16.10 -13.43 48.39
N THR A 141 -15.48 -14.25 49.25
CA THR A 141 -14.33 -13.84 50.08
C THR A 141 -13.12 -13.49 49.23
N LEU A 142 -12.88 -14.21 48.12
CA LEU A 142 -11.89 -13.86 47.11
C LEU A 142 -12.14 -12.47 46.53
N LEU A 143 -13.35 -12.22 46.04
CA LEU A 143 -13.71 -10.92 45.48
C LEU A 143 -13.52 -9.77 46.49
N GLN A 144 -13.92 -9.98 47.75
CA GLN A 144 -13.70 -9.02 48.84
C GLN A 144 -12.21 -8.75 49.11
N LYS A 145 -11.37 -9.79 49.18
CA LYS A 145 -9.90 -9.59 49.38
C LYS A 145 -9.25 -8.90 48.18
N LEU A 146 -9.62 -9.25 46.95
CA LEU A 146 -9.13 -8.59 45.75
C LEU A 146 -9.48 -7.09 45.77
N GLN A 147 -10.74 -6.74 46.06
CA GLN A 147 -11.17 -5.35 46.18
C GLN A 147 -10.45 -4.61 47.32
N GLY A 148 -10.21 -5.28 48.46
CA GLY A 148 -9.51 -4.68 49.61
C GLY A 148 -8.00 -4.51 49.45
N GLN A 149 -7.32 -5.35 48.67
CA GLN A 149 -5.84 -5.36 48.56
C GLN A 149 -5.30 -4.80 47.24
N ILE A 150 -6.05 -4.90 46.13
CA ILE A 150 -5.65 -4.40 44.81
C ILE A 150 -6.72 -3.51 44.13
N GLY A 151 -7.80 -3.17 44.84
CA GLY A 151 -8.93 -2.38 44.30
C GLY A 151 -8.58 -0.98 43.82
N THR A 152 -7.45 -0.41 44.25
CA THR A 152 -6.93 0.92 43.85
C THR A 152 -6.01 0.88 42.63
N HIS A 153 -5.67 -0.30 42.10
CA HIS A 153 -4.70 -0.45 41.03
C HIS A 153 -5.31 -0.13 39.65
N GLU A 154 -4.67 0.72 38.85
CA GLU A 154 -5.19 1.22 37.56
C GLU A 154 -5.65 0.12 36.60
N HIS A 155 -4.95 -1.02 36.59
CA HIS A 155 -5.29 -2.16 35.73
C HIS A 155 -6.32 -3.14 36.32
N PHE A 156 -6.98 -2.81 37.44
CA PHE A 156 -7.98 -3.65 38.11
C PHE A 156 -9.31 -2.90 38.29
N SER A 157 -10.43 -3.63 38.31
CA SER A 157 -11.73 -3.12 38.77
C SER A 157 -12.62 -4.28 39.26
N SER A 158 -13.39 -4.10 40.32
CA SER A 158 -14.33 -5.11 40.84
C SER A 158 -15.79 -4.83 40.41
N TRP A 159 -16.60 -5.87 40.25
CA TRP A 159 -18.05 -5.78 39.97
C TRP A 159 -18.81 -6.94 40.65
N ASN A 160 -20.14 -6.86 40.73
CA ASN A 160 -20.95 -7.73 41.61
C ASN A 160 -20.85 -9.26 41.35
N ARG A 161 -20.21 -9.70 40.26
CA ARG A 161 -19.99 -11.13 39.92
C ARG A 161 -18.52 -11.49 39.67
N GLY A 162 -17.58 -10.61 40.02
CA GLY A 162 -16.15 -10.89 39.91
C GLY A 162 -15.31 -9.64 39.66
N PHE A 163 -14.32 -9.74 38.79
CA PHE A 163 -13.33 -8.68 38.58
C PHE A 163 -13.02 -8.47 37.10
N ILE A 164 -12.37 -7.35 36.80
CA ILE A 164 -11.95 -6.92 35.48
C ILE A 164 -10.45 -6.63 35.56
N ILE A 165 -9.69 -7.11 34.58
CA ILE A 165 -8.29 -6.73 34.38
C ILE A 165 -8.16 -5.96 33.06
N HIS A 166 -7.41 -4.87 33.08
CA HIS A 166 -7.04 -4.07 31.91
C HIS A 166 -5.77 -4.66 31.29
N HIS A 167 -5.92 -5.74 30.53
CA HIS A 167 -4.88 -6.43 29.77
C HIS A 167 -4.33 -5.54 28.63
N TYR A 168 -3.14 -5.84 28.08
CA TYR A 168 -2.64 -5.13 26.89
C TYR A 168 -3.58 -5.25 25.68
N ALA A 169 -4.40 -6.31 25.68
CA ALA A 169 -5.42 -6.62 24.71
C ALA A 169 -6.76 -5.89 24.92
N GLY A 170 -6.96 -5.20 26.04
CA GLY A 170 -8.21 -4.55 26.42
C GLY A 170 -8.76 -5.02 27.77
N LYS A 171 -9.99 -4.61 28.10
CA LYS A 171 -10.63 -4.97 29.38
C LYS A 171 -11.28 -6.36 29.29
N VAL A 172 -10.92 -7.27 30.19
CA VAL A 172 -11.57 -8.59 30.32
C VAL A 172 -12.25 -8.71 31.68
N SER A 173 -13.55 -8.97 31.67
CA SER A 173 -14.31 -9.34 32.86
C SER A 173 -14.27 -10.85 33.10
N TYR A 174 -13.95 -11.22 34.32
CA TYR A 174 -13.94 -12.59 34.83
C TYR A 174 -15.13 -12.79 35.79
N ASP A 175 -15.81 -13.93 35.62
CA ASP A 175 -16.87 -14.42 36.53
C ASP A 175 -16.18 -15.22 37.64
N VAL A 176 -16.36 -14.83 38.90
CA VAL A 176 -15.59 -15.40 40.03
C VAL A 176 -16.10 -16.78 40.45
N GLY A 177 -17.28 -17.21 39.99
CA GLY A 177 -17.86 -18.51 40.35
C GLY A 177 -16.98 -19.70 39.96
N GLY A 178 -16.53 -20.47 40.95
CA GLY A 178 -15.67 -21.64 40.78
C GLY A 178 -14.17 -21.34 40.71
N PHE A 179 -13.72 -20.09 40.94
CA PHE A 179 -12.28 -19.77 40.94
C PHE A 179 -11.52 -20.52 42.05
N CYS A 180 -12.03 -20.51 43.28
CA CYS A 180 -11.38 -21.16 44.42
C CYS A 180 -11.45 -22.69 44.33
N GLU A 181 -12.44 -23.22 43.61
CA GLU A 181 -12.60 -24.65 43.32
C GLU A 181 -11.55 -25.10 42.31
N ARG A 182 -11.53 -24.48 41.12
CA ARG A 182 -10.62 -24.82 40.01
C ARG A 182 -9.15 -24.55 40.32
N ASN A 183 -8.85 -23.59 41.19
CA ASN A 183 -7.48 -23.34 41.61
C ASN A 183 -6.92 -24.41 42.56
N ARG A 184 -7.76 -25.14 43.31
CA ARG A 184 -7.26 -26.12 44.29
C ARG A 184 -6.47 -27.22 43.61
N ASP A 185 -7.01 -27.84 42.55
CA ASP A 185 -6.28 -28.77 41.69
C ASP A 185 -5.56 -29.90 42.48
N VAL A 186 -6.30 -30.42 43.48
CA VAL A 186 -5.90 -31.52 44.37
C VAL A 186 -6.79 -32.72 44.06
N LEU A 187 -6.18 -33.83 43.64
CA LEU A 187 -6.78 -35.15 43.84
C LEU A 187 -6.53 -35.58 45.28
N PHE A 188 -7.53 -36.18 45.91
CA PHE A 188 -7.39 -36.75 47.25
C PHE A 188 -6.46 -37.96 47.19
N ASN A 189 -5.59 -38.10 48.19
CA ASN A 189 -4.59 -39.18 48.25
C ASN A 189 -5.24 -40.56 48.07
N ASP A 190 -6.41 -40.76 48.68
CA ASP A 190 -7.27 -41.95 48.59
C ASP A 190 -7.52 -42.40 47.13
N ILE A 191 -7.66 -41.44 46.21
CA ILE A 191 -7.89 -41.68 44.77
C ILE A 191 -6.56 -42.03 44.07
N ILE A 192 -5.45 -41.43 44.50
CA ILE A 192 -4.11 -41.74 43.99
C ILE A 192 -3.70 -43.16 44.42
N GLU A 193 -3.92 -43.52 45.70
CA GLU A 193 -3.69 -44.86 46.25
C GLU A 193 -4.53 -45.92 45.53
N LEU A 194 -5.82 -45.66 45.29
CA LEU A 194 -6.69 -46.54 44.50
C LEU A 194 -6.14 -46.79 43.08
N MET A 195 -5.62 -45.76 42.41
CA MET A 195 -5.03 -45.91 41.07
C MET A 195 -3.67 -46.62 41.11
N GLN A 196 -2.89 -46.42 42.18
CA GLN A 196 -1.62 -47.12 42.41
C GLN A 196 -1.81 -48.60 42.77
N SER A 197 -2.98 -48.99 43.31
CA SER A 197 -3.38 -50.39 43.51
C SER A 197 -3.88 -51.12 42.25
N SER A 198 -4.02 -50.42 41.11
CA SER A 198 -4.51 -51.03 39.87
C SER A 198 -3.55 -52.10 39.33
N GLU A 199 -4.07 -53.27 38.96
CA GLU A 199 -3.27 -54.35 38.35
C GLU A 199 -2.61 -53.92 37.02
N TYR A 200 -3.20 -52.94 36.32
CA TYR A 200 -2.68 -52.41 35.07
C TYR A 200 -1.48 -51.48 35.31
N LEU A 201 -0.27 -51.97 34.96
CA LEU A 201 0.98 -51.20 35.00
C LEU A 201 0.87 -49.81 34.33
N PHE A 202 0.10 -49.70 33.24
CA PHE A 202 -0.17 -48.43 32.57
C PHE A 202 -0.88 -47.41 33.48
N ILE A 203 -1.89 -47.85 34.25
CA ILE A 203 -2.63 -46.98 35.18
C ILE A 203 -1.71 -46.55 36.33
N ARG A 204 -0.90 -47.47 36.87
CA ARG A 204 0.12 -47.15 37.89
C ARG A 204 1.16 -46.16 37.37
N ALA A 205 1.60 -46.29 36.12
CA ALA A 205 2.57 -45.38 35.50
C ALA A 205 2.03 -43.95 35.29
N LEU A 206 0.70 -43.78 35.15
CA LEU A 206 0.08 -42.44 35.13
C LEU A 206 0.04 -41.77 36.52
N PHE A 207 0.25 -42.53 37.61
CA PHE A 207 0.20 -42.05 39.00
C PHE A 207 1.51 -42.35 39.76
N PRO A 208 2.66 -41.74 39.37
CA PRO A 208 3.96 -41.97 40.01
C PRO A 208 4.18 -41.18 41.33
N GLU A 209 3.16 -40.47 41.84
CA GLU A 209 3.28 -39.63 43.04
C GLU A 209 3.67 -40.44 44.30
N ASN A 210 4.77 -40.05 44.96
CA ASN A 210 5.20 -40.69 46.21
C ASN A 210 4.56 -40.01 47.43
N LEU A 211 3.44 -40.57 47.88
CA LEU A 211 2.60 -40.05 48.95
C LEU A 211 3.27 -40.02 50.34
N GLU A 212 4.39 -40.72 50.56
CA GLU A 212 5.18 -40.56 51.79
C GLU A 212 5.92 -39.21 51.84
N VAL A 213 6.33 -38.69 50.67
CA VAL A 213 7.15 -37.47 50.58
C VAL A 213 6.30 -36.21 50.63
N GLU A 214 5.11 -36.23 50.02
CA GLU A 214 4.24 -35.03 49.92
C GLU A 214 3.51 -34.66 51.23
N LYS A 215 3.49 -35.57 52.22
CA LYS A 215 2.89 -35.36 53.57
C LYS A 215 3.45 -34.18 54.38
N ARG A 216 4.48 -33.46 53.89
CA ARG A 216 5.15 -32.35 54.60
C ARG A 216 4.98 -30.97 53.94
N GLY A 217 4.09 -30.80 52.97
CA GLY A 217 3.87 -29.52 52.27
C GLY A 217 2.41 -29.04 52.24
N ARG A 218 2.20 -27.74 51.94
CA ARG A 218 0.89 -27.28 51.43
C ARG A 218 0.70 -27.85 50.01
N PRO A 219 -0.49 -28.36 49.63
CA PRO A 219 -0.76 -28.79 48.26
C PRO A 219 -0.48 -27.70 47.23
N THR A 220 0.05 -28.06 46.06
CA THR A 220 0.33 -27.08 45.01
C THR A 220 -0.93 -26.76 44.20
N THR A 221 -1.31 -25.49 44.17
CA THR A 221 -2.48 -25.00 43.42
C THR A 221 -2.20 -24.91 41.93
N ALA A 222 -3.25 -24.90 41.10
CA ALA A 222 -3.13 -24.70 39.67
C ALA A 222 -2.46 -23.35 39.33
N SER A 223 -2.77 -22.26 40.04
CA SER A 223 -2.13 -20.96 39.78
C SER A 223 -0.62 -21.03 40.00
N SER A 224 -0.18 -21.66 41.10
CA SER A 224 1.25 -21.84 41.41
C SER A 224 1.94 -22.80 40.43
N LYS A 225 1.28 -23.88 39.97
CA LYS A 225 1.79 -24.77 38.90
C LYS A 225 1.97 -24.01 37.59
N ILE A 226 0.94 -23.33 37.11
CA ILE A 226 0.92 -22.57 35.85
C ILE A 226 1.94 -21.43 35.89
N LYS A 227 2.05 -20.70 37.00
CA LYS A 227 3.06 -19.65 37.20
C LYS A 227 4.50 -20.18 37.14
N LYS A 228 4.78 -21.37 37.73
CA LYS A 228 6.09 -22.01 37.65
C LYS A 228 6.42 -22.45 36.22
N GLN A 229 5.46 -23.07 35.53
CA GLN A 229 5.59 -23.48 34.12
C GLN A 229 5.82 -22.28 33.19
N ALA A 230 5.02 -21.22 33.34
CA ALA A 230 5.17 -19.98 32.57
C ALA A 230 6.57 -19.39 32.76
N ASN A 231 7.01 -19.16 34.01
CA ASN A 231 8.33 -18.58 34.26
C ASN A 231 9.50 -19.46 33.75
N SER A 232 9.35 -20.80 33.72
CA SER A 232 10.32 -21.71 33.09
C SER A 232 10.34 -21.60 31.55
N LEU A 233 9.16 -21.57 30.91
CA LEU A 233 9.01 -21.34 29.47
C LEU A 233 9.71 -20.03 29.05
N VAL A 234 9.46 -18.97 29.83
CA VAL A 234 10.05 -17.63 29.72
C VAL A 234 11.57 -17.65 29.79
N GLN A 235 12.15 -18.24 30.86
CA GLN A 235 13.60 -18.35 31.02
C GLN A 235 14.27 -19.15 29.90
N THR A 236 13.53 -20.06 29.26
CA THR A 236 14.02 -20.84 28.12
C THR A 236 13.95 -20.04 26.81
N LEU A 237 12.91 -19.23 26.60
CA LEU A 237 12.80 -18.34 25.42
C LEU A 237 13.89 -17.26 25.42
N MET A 238 14.23 -16.70 26.59
CA MET A 238 15.29 -15.69 26.75
C MET A 238 16.71 -16.18 26.36
N LYS A 239 16.91 -17.48 26.13
CA LYS A 239 18.20 -18.08 25.74
C LYS A 239 18.33 -18.32 24.23
N CYS A 240 17.31 -17.98 23.44
CA CYS A 240 17.25 -18.27 22.01
C CYS A 240 16.98 -17.01 21.19
N THR A 241 17.47 -16.96 19.95
CA THR A 241 17.06 -15.95 18.97
C THR A 241 15.60 -16.23 18.56
N PRO A 242 14.64 -15.32 18.84
CA PRO A 242 13.23 -15.62 18.61
C PRO A 242 12.81 -15.32 17.16
N HIS A 243 11.97 -16.20 16.62
CA HIS A 243 11.24 -15.97 15.37
C HIS A 243 9.74 -15.99 15.66
N TYR A 244 9.00 -15.04 15.07
CA TYR A 244 7.61 -14.78 15.44
C TYR A 244 6.67 -14.84 14.24
N ILE A 245 5.55 -15.54 14.42
CA ILE A 245 4.43 -15.60 13.47
C ILE A 245 3.17 -15.20 14.24
N ARG A 246 2.38 -14.25 13.71
CA ARG A 246 1.08 -13.86 14.27
C ARG A 246 -0.01 -14.20 13.25
N CYS A 247 -0.88 -15.13 13.61
CA CYS A 247 -1.96 -15.59 12.75
C CYS A 247 -3.19 -14.67 12.89
N ILE A 248 -3.80 -14.30 11.78
CA ILE A 248 -5.08 -13.58 11.73
C ILE A 248 -6.10 -14.50 11.06
N LYS A 249 -7.23 -14.71 11.73
CA LYS A 249 -8.41 -15.40 11.20
C LYS A 249 -9.30 -14.38 10.47
N PRO A 250 -9.46 -14.43 9.14
CA PRO A 250 -10.16 -13.39 8.39
C PRO A 250 -11.68 -13.41 8.56
N ASN A 251 -12.26 -14.55 8.95
CA ASN A 251 -13.70 -14.75 9.13
C ASN A 251 -13.96 -15.95 10.06
N GLU A 252 -15.10 -15.97 10.76
CA GLU A 252 -15.56 -17.17 11.48
C GLU A 252 -16.18 -18.25 10.57
N THR A 253 -16.62 -17.89 9.36
CA THR A 253 -17.31 -18.78 8.38
C THR A 253 -16.42 -19.87 7.77
N LYS A 254 -15.09 -19.77 7.93
CA LYS A 254 -14.04 -20.59 7.30
C LYS A 254 -14.03 -20.52 5.76
N ARG A 255 -14.59 -19.49 5.15
CA ARG A 255 -14.66 -19.34 3.68
C ARG A 255 -13.45 -18.61 3.11
N PRO A 256 -12.93 -18.99 1.93
CA PRO A 256 -11.90 -18.22 1.22
C PRO A 256 -12.49 -16.90 0.71
N ARG A 257 -11.68 -15.83 0.72
CA ARG A 257 -12.04 -14.45 0.30
C ARG A 257 -13.19 -13.78 1.08
N ASP A 258 -13.63 -14.38 2.18
CA ASP A 258 -14.60 -13.80 3.12
C ASP A 258 -13.86 -13.00 4.22
N TRP A 259 -14.39 -11.84 4.63
CA TRP A 259 -13.67 -10.89 5.50
C TRP A 259 -14.60 -10.22 6.51
N GLU A 260 -14.29 -10.43 7.78
CA GLU A 260 -15.07 -9.96 8.93
C GLU A 260 -14.27 -8.86 9.65
N GLU A 261 -14.42 -7.61 9.19
CA GLU A 261 -13.55 -6.50 9.60
C GLU A 261 -13.55 -6.26 11.11
N THR A 262 -14.71 -6.36 11.77
CA THR A 262 -14.85 -6.27 13.24
C THR A 262 -13.98 -7.31 13.95
N ARG A 263 -14.00 -8.56 13.46
CA ARG A 263 -13.23 -9.68 14.00
C ARG A 263 -11.75 -9.54 13.75
N VAL A 264 -11.34 -9.01 12.58
CA VAL A 264 -9.92 -8.76 12.28
C VAL A 264 -9.38 -7.56 13.04
N ARG A 265 -10.14 -6.47 13.18
CA ARG A 265 -9.76 -5.29 13.97
C ARG A 265 -9.46 -5.66 15.42
N HIS A 266 -10.37 -6.41 16.05
CA HIS A 266 -10.19 -6.94 17.39
C HIS A 266 -8.93 -7.83 17.51
N GLN A 267 -8.59 -8.63 16.49
CA GLN A 267 -7.34 -9.40 16.46
C GLN A 267 -6.09 -8.51 16.33
N VAL A 268 -6.13 -7.45 15.51
CA VAL A 268 -5.02 -6.48 15.40
C VAL A 268 -4.79 -5.74 16.72
N GLU A 269 -5.85 -5.49 17.47
CA GLU A 269 -5.82 -4.90 18.81
C GLU A 269 -5.30 -5.90 19.86
N TYR A 270 -5.93 -7.09 20.02
CA TYR A 270 -5.52 -8.05 21.06
C TYR A 270 -4.16 -8.71 20.81
N LEU A 271 -3.68 -8.77 19.57
CA LEU A 271 -2.30 -9.19 19.28
C LEU A 271 -1.29 -8.03 19.42
N GLY A 272 -1.72 -6.85 19.88
CA GLY A 272 -0.88 -5.67 20.05
C GLY A 272 -0.17 -5.19 18.79
N LEU A 273 -0.65 -5.55 17.59
CA LEU A 273 0.08 -5.33 16.32
C LEU A 273 0.37 -3.84 16.07
N ARG A 274 -0.57 -2.96 16.44
CA ARG A 274 -0.39 -1.49 16.36
C ARG A 274 0.80 -1.01 17.21
N GLU A 275 0.96 -1.53 18.43
CA GLU A 275 2.02 -1.12 19.34
C GLU A 275 3.40 -1.61 18.89
N ASN A 276 3.44 -2.81 18.30
CA ASN A 276 4.64 -3.37 17.70
C ASN A 276 5.12 -2.58 16.47
N ILE A 277 4.18 -1.98 15.72
CA ILE A 277 4.50 -1.05 14.63
C ILE A 277 4.96 0.31 15.19
N ARG A 278 4.37 0.82 16.28
CA ARG A 278 4.80 2.06 16.95
C ARG A 278 6.25 1.99 17.41
N VAL A 279 6.64 0.95 18.16
CA VAL A 279 8.03 0.75 18.61
C VAL A 279 8.99 0.79 17.42
N ARG A 280 8.71 0.05 16.34
CA ARG A 280 9.56 0.04 15.13
C ARG A 280 9.54 1.33 14.31
N ARG A 281 8.52 2.19 14.47
CA ARG A 281 8.47 3.55 13.87
C ARG A 281 9.15 4.62 14.72
N ALA A 282 9.34 4.39 16.02
CA ALA A 282 10.09 5.29 16.90
C ALA A 282 11.61 5.13 16.71
N GLY A 283 12.05 3.90 16.42
CA GLY A 283 13.37 3.63 15.83
C GLY A 283 13.42 3.94 14.32
N TYR A 284 14.31 3.25 13.61
CA TYR A 284 14.45 3.38 12.16
C TYR A 284 13.56 2.38 11.41
N ALA A 285 12.52 2.88 10.72
CA ALA A 285 11.52 2.06 10.03
C ALA A 285 12.10 1.18 8.90
N TYR A 286 13.30 1.47 8.39
CA TYR A 286 13.99 0.63 7.40
C TYR A 286 15.49 0.53 7.68
N ARG A 287 16.02 -0.71 7.68
CA ARG A 287 17.46 -1.02 7.83
C ARG A 287 17.95 -1.98 6.75
N ARG A 288 19.12 -1.74 6.15
CA ARG A 288 19.69 -2.63 5.11
C ARG A 288 21.20 -2.51 4.97
N VAL A 289 21.89 -3.66 4.84
CA VAL A 289 23.35 -3.72 4.58
C VAL A 289 23.72 -2.98 3.29
N PHE A 290 24.78 -2.17 3.31
CA PHE A 290 25.14 -1.25 2.21
C PHE A 290 25.22 -1.95 0.84
N ASN A 291 25.95 -3.06 0.69
CA ASN A 291 26.01 -3.83 -0.56
C ASN A 291 24.61 -4.24 -1.08
N LYS A 292 23.75 -4.77 -0.20
CA LYS A 292 22.37 -5.14 -0.56
C LYS A 292 21.49 -3.94 -0.89
N PHE A 293 21.80 -2.74 -0.39
CA PHE A 293 21.14 -1.49 -0.74
C PHE A 293 21.61 -1.00 -2.12
N LEU A 294 22.93 -0.83 -2.30
CA LEU A 294 23.58 -0.46 -3.56
C LEU A 294 23.05 -1.30 -4.72
N HIS A 295 23.09 -2.63 -4.63
CA HIS A 295 22.64 -3.52 -5.72
C HIS A 295 21.15 -3.33 -6.07
N ARG A 296 20.30 -2.87 -5.15
CA ARG A 296 18.86 -2.63 -5.43
C ARG A 296 18.60 -1.27 -6.07
N TYR A 297 19.41 -0.25 -5.73
CA TYR A 297 19.15 1.14 -6.11
C TYR A 297 20.21 1.73 -7.06
N ALA A 298 21.22 0.95 -7.47
CA ALA A 298 22.29 1.38 -8.37
C ALA A 298 21.82 1.89 -9.74
N ILE A 299 20.58 1.58 -10.16
CA ILE A 299 19.99 2.08 -11.41
C ILE A 299 19.56 3.55 -11.33
N LEU A 300 19.42 4.13 -10.12
CA LEU A 300 18.96 5.50 -9.90
C LEU A 300 19.94 6.57 -10.40
N THR A 301 21.26 6.29 -10.38
CA THR A 301 22.28 7.20 -10.92
C THR A 301 23.23 6.50 -11.89
N ARG A 302 23.82 7.26 -12.82
CA ARG A 302 24.73 6.73 -13.84
C ARG A 302 26.08 6.35 -13.25
N GLU A 303 26.39 6.94 -12.11
CA GLU A 303 27.62 6.82 -11.32
C GLU A 303 27.62 5.54 -10.49
N THR A 304 26.44 5.06 -10.04
CA THR A 304 26.29 3.77 -9.36
C THR A 304 26.00 2.60 -10.30
N TRP A 305 25.45 2.86 -11.49
CA TRP A 305 25.12 1.83 -12.48
C TRP A 305 26.36 1.38 -13.29
N PRO A 306 26.51 0.08 -13.63
CA PRO A 306 25.74 -1.08 -13.14
C PRO A 306 26.23 -1.63 -11.79
N LYS A 307 27.39 -1.15 -11.30
CA LYS A 307 27.96 -1.52 -10.00
C LYS A 307 28.87 -0.41 -9.49
N TRP A 308 28.59 0.09 -8.29
CA TRP A 308 29.46 1.03 -7.58
C TRP A 308 30.86 0.45 -7.35
N ARG A 309 31.90 1.28 -7.51
CA ARG A 309 33.32 0.88 -7.46
C ARG A 309 34.11 1.43 -6.27
N GLY A 310 33.57 2.41 -5.54
CA GLY A 310 34.21 3.00 -4.36
C GLY A 310 33.76 2.35 -3.05
N GLU A 311 34.05 3.03 -1.93
CA GLU A 311 33.60 2.63 -0.60
C GLU A 311 32.06 2.53 -0.53
N GLN A 312 31.53 1.48 0.11
CA GLN A 312 30.08 1.21 0.09
C GLN A 312 29.27 2.33 0.77
N ARG A 313 29.76 2.89 1.88
CA ARG A 313 29.13 4.00 2.62
C ARG A 313 28.93 5.23 1.72
N GLN A 314 29.96 5.57 0.94
CA GLN A 314 29.94 6.71 0.02
C GLN A 314 28.94 6.52 -1.13
N GLY A 315 28.86 5.32 -1.70
CA GLY A 315 27.89 5.01 -2.75
C GLY A 315 26.44 5.09 -2.25
N VAL A 316 26.19 4.66 -1.02
CA VAL A 316 24.86 4.80 -0.40
C VAL A 316 24.54 6.28 -0.12
N LEU A 317 25.50 7.05 0.40
CA LEU A 317 25.35 8.49 0.61
C LEU A 317 25.07 9.25 -0.71
N HIS A 318 25.73 8.85 -1.80
CA HIS A 318 25.48 9.40 -3.15
C HIS A 318 24.04 9.11 -3.61
N LEU A 319 23.55 7.87 -3.45
CA LEU A 319 22.16 7.50 -3.80
C LEU A 319 21.13 8.31 -2.99
N LEU A 320 21.31 8.43 -1.68
CA LEU A 320 20.38 9.16 -0.81
C LEU A 320 20.33 10.66 -1.18
N ARG A 321 21.50 11.26 -1.48
CA ARG A 321 21.59 12.64 -2.00
C ARG A 321 20.92 12.79 -3.37
N SER A 322 21.07 11.84 -4.29
CA SER A 322 20.45 11.90 -5.63
C SER A 322 18.92 11.80 -5.62
N VAL A 323 18.33 11.35 -4.51
CA VAL A 323 16.89 11.24 -4.29
C VAL A 323 16.37 12.42 -3.43
N ASN A 324 17.22 13.41 -3.13
CA ASN A 324 16.96 14.53 -2.24
C ASN A 324 16.43 14.07 -0.85
N MET A 325 17.05 13.05 -0.26
CA MET A 325 16.74 12.64 1.11
C MET A 325 17.55 13.45 2.12
N ASP A 326 16.86 14.17 3.00
CA ASP A 326 17.47 15.03 4.02
C ASP A 326 18.27 14.23 5.07
N GLN A 327 19.28 14.88 5.64
CA GLN A 327 20.31 14.21 6.45
C GLN A 327 19.84 13.83 7.88
N ASP A 328 18.67 14.30 8.32
CA ASP A 328 17.99 13.88 9.54
C ASP A 328 17.09 12.64 9.33
N GLN A 329 16.73 12.35 8.08
CA GLN A 329 15.85 11.23 7.71
C GLN A 329 16.58 9.88 7.63
N PHE A 330 17.92 9.87 7.67
CA PHE A 330 18.72 8.64 7.66
C PHE A 330 19.97 8.74 8.54
N GLN A 331 20.47 7.58 8.98
CA GLN A 331 21.81 7.45 9.58
C GLN A 331 22.57 6.29 8.92
N LEU A 332 23.89 6.44 8.77
CA LEU A 332 24.78 5.44 8.20
C LEU A 332 25.61 4.78 9.31
N GLY A 333 25.25 3.53 9.64
CA GLY A 333 25.96 2.72 10.62
C GLY A 333 27.28 2.15 10.09
N THR A 334 27.88 1.18 10.77
CA THR A 334 29.15 0.57 10.35
C THR A 334 29.01 -0.24 9.05
N ALA A 335 27.89 -0.96 8.87
CA ALA A 335 27.64 -1.81 7.70
C ALA A 335 26.24 -1.63 7.08
N LYS A 336 25.30 -0.97 7.77
CA LYS A 336 23.91 -0.77 7.34
C LYS A 336 23.53 0.71 7.21
N VAL A 337 22.64 0.98 6.26
CA VAL A 337 21.86 2.23 6.22
C VAL A 337 20.57 2.05 6.99
N PHE A 338 20.23 3.06 7.77
CA PHE A 338 19.02 3.16 8.58
C PHE A 338 18.24 4.40 8.09
N ILE A 339 16.97 4.23 7.74
CA ILE A 339 16.05 5.31 7.31
C ILE A 339 14.93 5.42 8.34
N LYS A 340 14.68 6.63 8.82
CA LYS A 340 13.81 6.94 9.96
C LYS A 340 12.35 6.94 9.53
N ALA A 341 11.98 7.84 8.62
CA ALA A 341 10.62 7.95 8.10
C ALA A 341 10.34 6.88 7.02
N PRO A 342 9.25 6.09 7.11
CA PRO A 342 8.83 5.21 6.02
C PRO A 342 8.47 5.99 4.75
N GLU A 343 8.05 7.26 4.88
CA GLU A 343 7.74 8.18 3.78
C GLU A 343 8.96 8.39 2.87
N SER A 344 10.16 8.61 3.44
CA SER A 344 11.42 8.71 2.70
C SER A 344 11.82 7.39 2.01
N TYR A 345 11.47 6.24 2.60
CA TYR A 345 11.65 4.94 1.96
C TYR A 345 10.66 4.71 0.79
N PHE A 346 9.42 5.22 0.90
CA PHE A 346 8.45 5.18 -0.19
C PHE A 346 8.87 6.09 -1.37
N LEU A 347 9.41 7.27 -1.11
CA LEU A 347 10.02 8.14 -2.14
C LEU A 347 11.12 7.39 -2.92
N LEU A 348 12.01 6.69 -2.21
CA LEU A 348 13.04 5.84 -2.80
C LEU A 348 12.46 4.68 -3.64
N GLN A 349 11.32 4.09 -3.25
CA GLN A 349 10.65 3.08 -4.08
C GLN A 349 9.96 3.70 -5.30
N HIS A 350 9.43 4.92 -5.19
CA HIS A 350 8.76 5.61 -6.29
C HIS A 350 9.75 5.96 -7.41
N GLN A 351 10.90 6.55 -7.05
CA GLN A 351 11.98 6.84 -8.00
C GLN A 351 12.47 5.55 -8.71
N LEU A 352 12.67 4.47 -7.95
CA LEU A 352 13.07 3.18 -8.53
C LEU A 352 12.05 2.65 -9.55
N LYS A 353 10.75 2.75 -9.27
CA LYS A 353 9.69 2.36 -10.21
C LYS A 353 9.70 3.22 -11.48
N GLY A 354 9.82 4.54 -11.34
CA GLY A 354 9.88 5.47 -12.49
C GLY A 354 11.04 5.16 -13.43
N VAL A 355 12.25 4.98 -12.87
CA VAL A 355 13.45 4.62 -13.64
C VAL A 355 13.29 3.25 -14.30
N LEU A 356 12.74 2.23 -13.61
CA LEU A 356 12.50 0.91 -14.20
C LEU A 356 11.55 0.97 -15.41
N VAL A 357 10.44 1.70 -15.31
CA VAL A 357 9.48 1.85 -16.43
C VAL A 357 10.12 2.54 -17.64
N GLN A 358 11.00 3.52 -17.41
CA GLN A 358 11.78 4.18 -18.48
C GLN A 358 12.80 3.22 -19.12
N PHE A 359 13.52 2.43 -18.32
CA PHE A 359 14.48 1.43 -18.80
C PHE A 359 13.80 0.31 -19.60
N GLU A 360 12.70 -0.25 -19.09
CA GLU A 360 11.92 -1.29 -19.78
C GLU A 360 11.38 -0.77 -21.12
N SER A 361 10.78 0.43 -21.13
CA SER A 361 10.29 1.06 -22.36
C SER A 361 11.40 1.29 -23.37
N SER A 362 12.57 1.76 -22.93
CA SER A 362 13.73 2.02 -23.79
C SER A 362 14.32 0.73 -24.40
N HIS A 363 14.48 -0.33 -23.59
CA HIS A 363 15.16 -1.55 -24.03
C HIS A 363 14.24 -2.55 -24.75
N ILE A 364 13.00 -2.72 -24.29
CA ILE A 364 12.08 -3.74 -24.85
C ILE A 364 11.57 -3.32 -26.24
N LEU A 365 11.45 -2.02 -26.52
CA LEU A 365 10.96 -1.53 -27.82
C LEU A 365 12.07 -1.46 -28.89
N LEU A 366 13.33 -1.21 -28.52
CA LEU A 366 14.42 -1.01 -29.48
C LEU A 366 14.72 -2.27 -30.33
N PHE A 367 14.66 -3.47 -29.71
CA PHE A 367 14.92 -4.73 -30.42
C PHE A 367 13.85 -5.05 -31.49
N PRO A 368 12.54 -5.16 -31.17
CA PRO A 368 11.49 -5.38 -32.17
C PRO A 368 11.46 -4.30 -33.26
N ALA A 369 11.72 -3.03 -32.90
CA ALA A 369 11.79 -1.93 -33.85
C ALA A 369 12.96 -2.05 -34.84
N SER A 370 14.06 -2.67 -34.42
CA SER A 370 15.14 -3.01 -35.32
C SER A 370 14.70 -4.09 -36.32
N ASP A 371 14.02 -5.15 -35.89
CA ASP A 371 13.65 -6.27 -36.76
C ASP A 371 12.48 -5.97 -37.71
N ILE A 372 11.49 -5.14 -37.32
CA ILE A 372 10.30 -4.80 -38.14
C ILE A 372 10.67 -4.27 -39.54
N LEU A 373 11.74 -3.46 -39.63
CA LEU A 373 12.22 -2.85 -40.88
C LEU A 373 13.49 -3.52 -41.45
N LEU A 374 14.02 -4.57 -40.80
CA LEU A 374 15.29 -5.19 -41.16
C LEU A 374 15.23 -5.85 -42.53
N ASN A 375 16.28 -5.68 -43.32
CA ASN A 375 16.45 -6.11 -44.72
C ASN A 375 15.44 -5.51 -45.73
N LYS A 376 14.37 -4.83 -45.26
CA LYS A 376 13.29 -4.28 -46.10
C LYS A 376 13.48 -2.81 -46.45
N LYS A 377 14.11 -2.03 -45.57
CA LYS A 377 14.31 -0.59 -45.73
C LYS A 377 15.71 -0.14 -45.32
N GLU A 378 16.27 0.80 -46.07
CA GLU A 378 17.53 1.49 -45.72
C GLU A 378 17.39 2.28 -44.41
N ARG A 379 18.49 2.44 -43.69
CA ARG A 379 18.51 3.10 -42.38
C ARG A 379 19.20 4.45 -42.45
N ARG A 380 18.73 5.43 -41.68
CA ARG A 380 19.53 6.65 -41.45
C ARG A 380 20.55 6.42 -40.36
N LYS A 381 21.73 6.99 -40.53
CA LYS A 381 22.80 7.10 -39.53
C LYS A 381 22.24 7.50 -38.15
N ASN A 382 21.33 8.48 -38.10
CA ASN A 382 20.76 9.04 -36.87
C ASN A 382 19.54 8.25 -36.30
N SER A 383 19.12 7.16 -36.93
CA SER A 383 17.94 6.36 -36.52
C SER A 383 18.26 5.05 -35.78
N ILE A 384 19.51 4.59 -35.86
CA ILE A 384 19.89 3.23 -35.44
C ILE A 384 20.14 3.10 -33.93
N ASN A 385 20.73 4.13 -33.30
CA ASN A 385 21.09 4.16 -31.89
C ASN A 385 20.32 5.27 -31.12
N ARG A 386 19.04 5.52 -31.46
CA ARG A 386 18.21 6.54 -30.81
C ARG A 386 17.37 5.91 -29.69
N ASN A 387 17.43 6.48 -28.48
CA ASN A 387 16.50 6.12 -27.41
C ASN A 387 15.06 6.50 -27.79
N PHE A 388 14.12 5.64 -27.46
CA PHE A 388 12.69 5.90 -27.60
C PHE A 388 12.17 6.61 -26.35
N VAL A 389 11.25 7.56 -26.53
CA VAL A 389 10.69 8.41 -25.47
C VAL A 389 9.15 8.32 -25.43
N GLY A 390 8.52 7.89 -26.53
CA GLY A 390 7.07 7.92 -26.71
C GLY A 390 6.56 9.33 -26.98
N ASP A 391 6.55 10.16 -25.95
CA ASP A 391 6.04 11.54 -26.04
C ASP A 391 7.15 12.55 -26.36
N TYR A 392 7.08 13.12 -27.56
CA TYR A 392 7.97 14.19 -28.03
C TYR A 392 7.29 15.56 -28.10
N ILE A 393 6.04 15.67 -27.65
CA ILE A 393 5.29 16.93 -27.54
C ILE A 393 5.29 17.44 -26.09
N GLY A 394 5.29 16.53 -25.11
CA GLY A 394 5.13 16.86 -23.69
C GLY A 394 3.66 17.02 -23.31
N THR A 395 2.82 16.04 -23.67
CA THR A 395 1.34 16.09 -23.57
C THR A 395 0.77 16.18 -22.15
N ASP A 396 1.62 16.11 -21.12
CA ASP A 396 1.28 16.46 -19.74
C ASP A 396 1.20 17.98 -19.51
N ASN A 397 1.95 18.77 -20.30
CA ASN A 397 1.95 20.24 -20.25
C ASN A 397 0.95 20.87 -21.24
N HIS A 398 0.23 20.07 -22.03
CA HIS A 398 -0.66 20.51 -23.11
C HIS A 398 -2.12 20.03 -22.87
N PRO A 399 -2.88 20.68 -21.97
CA PRO A 399 -4.26 20.30 -21.66
C PRO A 399 -5.21 20.38 -22.87
N GLU A 400 -4.91 21.23 -23.85
CA GLU A 400 -5.62 21.35 -25.12
C GLU A 400 -5.58 20.05 -25.94
N ILE A 401 -4.47 19.30 -25.90
CA ILE A 401 -4.37 17.98 -26.55
C ILE A 401 -5.20 16.94 -25.77
N ARG A 402 -5.14 17.01 -24.43
CA ARG A 402 -5.89 16.12 -23.52
C ARG A 402 -7.41 16.23 -23.71
N GLN A 403 -7.93 17.34 -24.24
CA GLN A 403 -9.37 17.51 -24.55
C GLN A 403 -9.88 16.51 -25.62
N PHE A 404 -9.02 16.11 -26.58
CA PHE A 404 -9.42 15.22 -27.69
C PHE A 404 -9.17 13.73 -27.39
N VAL A 405 -8.16 13.46 -26.57
CA VAL A 405 -7.72 12.11 -26.20
C VAL A 405 -8.43 11.61 -24.94
N GLY A 406 -8.81 12.52 -24.03
CA GLY A 406 -9.45 12.23 -22.76
C GLY A 406 -8.45 12.14 -21.60
N ARG A 407 -8.77 12.80 -20.47
CA ARG A 407 -7.86 12.97 -19.31
C ARG A 407 -7.25 11.66 -18.79
N ARG A 408 -7.99 10.54 -18.85
CA ARG A 408 -7.59 9.23 -18.31
C ARG A 408 -7.11 8.22 -19.39
N GLU A 409 -7.06 8.58 -20.68
CA GLU A 409 -6.48 7.70 -21.72
C GLU A 409 -4.94 7.83 -21.75
N ARG A 410 -4.23 6.70 -21.72
CA ARG A 410 -2.77 6.66 -21.84
C ARG A 410 -2.35 7.08 -23.26
N ILE A 411 -1.38 7.98 -23.34
CA ILE A 411 -0.65 8.28 -24.58
C ILE A 411 0.59 7.39 -24.61
N ASP A 412 0.84 6.75 -25.74
CA ASP A 412 1.96 5.82 -25.95
C ASP A 412 3.00 6.39 -26.92
N PHE A 413 2.57 7.27 -27.83
CA PHE A 413 3.44 8.03 -28.71
C PHE A 413 2.79 9.36 -29.09
N ALA A 414 3.57 10.44 -29.15
CA ALA A 414 3.14 11.75 -29.64
C ALA A 414 4.29 12.46 -30.40
N ASP A 415 4.03 12.94 -31.62
CA ASP A 415 5.02 13.63 -32.49
C ASP A 415 4.35 14.65 -33.44
N VAL A 416 5.08 15.70 -33.82
CA VAL A 416 4.61 16.76 -34.73
C VAL A 416 4.97 16.40 -36.17
N VAL A 417 4.09 15.66 -36.85
CA VAL A 417 4.34 15.10 -38.18
C VAL A 417 3.93 16.03 -39.32
N VAL A 418 4.52 15.81 -40.50
CA VAL A 418 4.07 16.46 -41.74
C VAL A 418 3.09 15.54 -42.47
N LYS A 419 1.90 16.07 -42.77
CA LYS A 419 0.83 15.39 -43.51
C LYS A 419 0.62 16.02 -44.87
N PHE A 420 0.45 15.18 -45.89
CA PHE A 420 0.21 15.59 -47.27
C PHE A 420 -1.28 15.59 -47.62
N ASP A 421 -1.73 16.59 -48.38
CA ASP A 421 -3.11 16.71 -48.86
C ASP A 421 -3.31 16.13 -50.29
N ARG A 422 -4.53 16.25 -50.82
CA ARG A 422 -4.89 15.80 -52.18
C ARG A 422 -4.23 16.59 -53.33
N ARG A 423 -3.45 17.62 -53.03
CA ARG A 423 -2.63 18.41 -53.97
C ARG A 423 -1.14 18.33 -53.61
N PHE A 424 -0.75 17.35 -52.79
CA PHE A 424 0.60 17.18 -52.24
C PHE A 424 1.11 18.37 -51.42
N LYS A 425 0.23 19.26 -50.94
CA LYS A 425 0.60 20.33 -50.01
C LYS A 425 0.82 19.76 -48.62
N THR A 426 1.88 20.23 -47.97
CA THR A 426 2.27 19.84 -46.62
C THR A 426 1.51 20.65 -45.56
N THR A 427 1.15 19.99 -44.48
CA THR A 427 0.57 20.58 -43.27
C THR A 427 1.21 19.93 -42.04
N LYS A 428 1.49 20.70 -40.98
CA LYS A 428 1.90 20.11 -39.69
C LYS A 428 0.68 19.67 -38.91
N CYS A 429 0.74 18.50 -38.30
CA CYS A 429 -0.30 17.97 -37.42
C CYS A 429 0.33 17.06 -36.37
N ASP A 430 -0.26 17.05 -35.18
CA ASP A 430 0.20 16.27 -34.04
C ASP A 430 -0.40 14.86 -34.15
N LEU A 431 0.47 13.86 -34.24
CA LEU A 431 0.16 12.44 -34.38
C LEU A 431 0.23 11.79 -33.01
N ILE A 432 -0.89 11.26 -32.51
CA ILE A 432 -0.96 10.67 -31.17
C ILE A 432 -1.50 9.25 -31.25
N LEU A 433 -0.79 8.31 -30.64
CA LEU A 433 -1.16 6.91 -30.50
C LEU A 433 -1.53 6.61 -29.04
N THR A 434 -2.65 5.92 -28.86
CA THR A 434 -3.11 5.38 -27.56
C THR A 434 -3.31 3.87 -27.68
N PRO A 435 -3.72 3.16 -26.60
CA PRO A 435 -4.02 1.74 -26.69
C PRO A 435 -5.20 1.41 -27.62
N LYS A 436 -6.05 2.38 -28.01
CA LYS A 436 -7.29 2.13 -28.76
C LYS A 436 -7.42 2.92 -30.06
N PHE A 437 -6.76 4.07 -30.18
CA PHE A 437 -6.95 5.00 -31.29
C PHE A 437 -5.64 5.61 -31.82
N LEU A 438 -5.69 6.03 -33.07
CA LEU A 438 -4.72 6.91 -33.70
C LEU A 438 -5.39 8.26 -34.00
N TYR A 439 -4.87 9.34 -33.42
CA TYR A 439 -5.39 10.70 -33.55
C TYR A 439 -4.48 11.53 -34.47
N LEU A 440 -5.10 12.43 -35.24
CA LEU A 440 -4.42 13.50 -35.97
C LEU A 440 -5.07 14.83 -35.56
N ILE A 441 -4.37 15.62 -34.75
CA ILE A 441 -4.79 16.96 -34.32
C ILE A 441 -4.05 17.97 -35.20
N GLY A 442 -4.70 19.05 -35.61
CA GLY A 442 -4.02 20.08 -36.39
C GLY A 442 -4.59 21.46 -36.13
N ARG A 443 -3.75 22.47 -36.32
CA ARG A 443 -4.03 23.84 -35.88
C ARG A 443 -4.71 24.63 -37.02
N GLU A 444 -5.80 25.34 -36.72
CA GLU A 444 -6.51 26.22 -37.66
C GLU A 444 -6.67 27.62 -37.07
N LYS A 445 -6.68 28.65 -37.94
CA LYS A 445 -7.09 30.00 -37.52
C LYS A 445 -8.62 30.11 -37.54
N VAL A 446 -9.20 30.57 -36.44
CA VAL A 446 -10.63 30.88 -36.31
C VAL A 446 -10.99 31.98 -37.32
N LYS A 447 -12.03 31.75 -38.14
CA LYS A 447 -12.38 32.63 -39.28
C LYS A 447 -13.55 33.59 -39.00
N GLN A 448 -14.36 33.28 -38.01
CA GLN A 448 -15.62 33.96 -37.66
C GLN A 448 -15.81 33.89 -36.14
N GLY A 449 -16.61 34.80 -35.57
CA GLY A 449 -16.76 34.96 -34.11
C GLY A 449 -15.75 35.95 -33.50
N PRO A 450 -15.82 36.19 -32.17
CA PRO A 450 -14.95 37.14 -31.48
C PRO A 450 -13.47 36.74 -31.54
N ASP A 451 -13.16 35.45 -31.48
CA ASP A 451 -11.79 34.89 -31.50
C ASP A 451 -11.13 34.89 -32.89
N LYS A 452 -11.66 35.64 -33.85
CA LYS A 452 -11.21 35.65 -35.25
C LYS A 452 -9.71 35.96 -35.35
N GLY A 453 -8.95 35.00 -35.91
CA GLY A 453 -7.51 35.08 -36.08
C GLY A 453 -6.69 34.24 -35.08
N GLN A 454 -7.26 33.88 -33.92
CA GLN A 454 -6.63 32.98 -32.96
C GLN A 454 -6.40 31.59 -33.58
N ILE A 455 -5.33 30.92 -33.16
CA ILE A 455 -5.00 29.55 -33.59
C ILE A 455 -5.62 28.57 -32.59
N ARG A 456 -6.57 27.75 -33.05
CA ARG A 456 -7.21 26.70 -32.24
C ARG A 456 -6.81 25.32 -32.75
N GLU A 457 -6.65 24.37 -31.82
CA GLU A 457 -6.47 22.96 -32.16
C GLU A 457 -7.77 22.32 -32.62
N VAL A 458 -7.70 21.50 -33.67
CA VAL A 458 -8.85 20.84 -34.28
C VAL A 458 -8.51 19.39 -34.58
N LEU A 459 -9.28 18.45 -34.04
CA LEU A 459 -9.18 17.03 -34.36
C LEU A 459 -9.50 16.79 -35.86
N LYS A 460 -8.47 16.53 -36.66
CA LYS A 460 -8.57 16.29 -38.11
C LYS A 460 -9.02 14.87 -38.44
N ARG A 461 -8.67 13.89 -37.60
CA ARG A 461 -9.09 12.49 -37.71
C ARG A 461 -8.87 11.74 -36.39
N LYS A 462 -9.75 10.78 -36.10
CA LYS A 462 -9.59 9.73 -35.09
C LYS A 462 -9.85 8.39 -35.80
N ILE A 463 -8.90 7.45 -35.72
CA ILE A 463 -8.99 6.12 -36.33
C ILE A 463 -8.96 5.08 -35.19
N GLN A 464 -9.89 4.13 -35.17
CA GLN A 464 -9.79 2.96 -34.28
C GLN A 464 -8.70 2.02 -34.81
N LEU A 465 -7.81 1.50 -33.96
CA LEU A 465 -6.66 0.71 -34.45
C LEU A 465 -7.07 -0.51 -35.28
N ASN A 466 -8.19 -1.16 -34.95
CA ASN A 466 -8.75 -2.29 -35.71
C ASN A 466 -9.24 -1.96 -37.14
N ARG A 467 -9.39 -0.67 -37.51
CA ARG A 467 -9.72 -0.24 -38.89
C ARG A 467 -8.50 -0.03 -39.79
N ILE A 468 -7.28 -0.09 -39.23
CA ILE A 468 -6.05 0.12 -40.00
C ILE A 468 -5.76 -1.14 -40.82
N GLN A 469 -5.90 -1.05 -42.14
CA GLN A 469 -5.83 -2.20 -43.04
C GLN A 469 -4.36 -2.63 -43.32
N SER A 470 -3.47 -1.66 -43.48
CA SER A 470 -2.03 -1.87 -43.68
C SER A 470 -1.27 -0.53 -43.55
N VAL A 471 0.05 -0.58 -43.48
CA VAL A 471 0.90 0.62 -43.62
C VAL A 471 1.93 0.39 -44.72
N SER A 472 2.04 1.33 -45.66
CA SER A 472 2.99 1.25 -46.78
C SER A 472 4.18 2.20 -46.63
N LEU A 473 5.34 1.74 -47.08
CA LEU A 473 6.67 2.32 -46.87
C LEU A 473 7.53 2.19 -48.14
N SER A 474 8.37 3.18 -48.45
CA SER A 474 9.41 2.97 -49.47
C SER A 474 10.56 2.12 -48.92
N THR A 475 11.43 1.60 -49.80
CA THR A 475 12.62 0.84 -49.40
C THR A 475 13.87 1.71 -49.14
N LEU A 476 13.83 3.00 -49.48
CA LEU A 476 14.92 3.99 -49.31
C LEU A 476 14.92 4.60 -47.89
N GLN A 477 15.88 5.46 -47.55
CA GLN A 477 16.02 6.03 -46.19
C GLN A 477 15.05 7.18 -45.81
N ASP A 478 13.86 7.26 -46.40
CA ASP A 478 12.85 8.32 -46.13
C ASP A 478 12.15 8.24 -44.76
N ASP A 479 11.46 9.32 -44.38
CA ASP A 479 10.52 9.42 -43.24
C ASP A 479 9.05 9.17 -43.59
N PHE A 480 8.75 8.88 -44.85
CA PHE A 480 7.37 8.75 -45.36
C PHE A 480 6.71 7.42 -44.96
N PHE A 481 5.41 7.47 -44.68
CA PHE A 481 4.56 6.30 -44.51
C PHE A 481 3.12 6.62 -44.88
N VAL A 482 2.39 5.61 -45.34
CA VAL A 482 0.96 5.72 -45.69
C VAL A 482 0.18 4.77 -44.79
N VAL A 483 -0.67 5.32 -43.91
CA VAL A 483 -1.60 4.53 -43.10
C VAL A 483 -2.87 4.31 -43.93
N HIS A 484 -3.16 3.05 -44.26
CA HIS A 484 -4.35 2.68 -45.03
C HIS A 484 -5.53 2.35 -44.10
N GLU A 485 -6.69 2.89 -44.46
CA GLU A 485 -7.95 2.80 -43.69
C GLU A 485 -9.09 2.68 -44.72
N GLU A 486 -10.29 2.30 -44.31
CA GLU A 486 -11.38 2.04 -45.25
C GLU A 486 -11.79 3.28 -46.06
N GLU A 487 -12.04 4.42 -45.41
CA GLU A 487 -12.59 5.63 -46.05
C GLU A 487 -11.60 6.31 -47.02
N TYR A 488 -10.37 6.55 -46.54
CA TYR A 488 -9.27 7.22 -47.25
C TYR A 488 -7.97 7.09 -46.47
N ASP A 489 -6.83 7.24 -47.13
CA ASP A 489 -5.53 6.98 -46.52
C ASP A 489 -4.91 8.24 -45.89
N SER A 490 -3.90 8.06 -45.03
CA SER A 490 -3.15 9.16 -44.41
C SER A 490 -1.68 9.07 -44.77
N VAL A 491 -1.23 9.96 -45.67
CA VAL A 491 0.19 10.13 -46.05
C VAL A 491 0.87 11.05 -45.03
N LEU A 492 1.87 10.52 -44.34
CA LEU A 492 2.56 11.16 -43.21
C LEU A 492 4.08 11.04 -43.34
N GLN A 493 4.81 11.97 -42.72
CA GLN A 493 6.26 11.99 -42.63
C GLN A 493 6.66 12.32 -41.18
N SER A 494 7.41 11.41 -40.53
CA SER A 494 7.89 11.54 -39.14
C SER A 494 9.33 11.06 -39.02
N VAL A 495 10.18 11.85 -38.36
CA VAL A 495 11.58 11.48 -38.02
C VAL A 495 11.64 10.30 -37.03
N PHE A 496 10.54 10.07 -36.31
CA PHE A 496 10.37 9.01 -35.31
C PHE A 496 9.62 7.79 -35.85
N LYS A 497 9.39 7.70 -37.17
CA LYS A 497 8.63 6.63 -37.82
C LYS A 497 8.96 5.21 -37.32
N THR A 498 10.23 4.89 -37.07
CA THR A 498 10.65 3.56 -36.58
C THR A 498 10.03 3.21 -35.22
N GLU A 499 9.97 4.18 -34.30
CA GLU A 499 9.38 4.06 -32.98
C GLU A 499 7.85 4.00 -33.06
N PHE A 500 7.25 4.94 -33.79
CA PHE A 500 5.81 4.98 -34.06
C PHE A 500 5.28 3.66 -34.63
N LEU A 501 5.92 3.13 -35.70
CA LEU A 501 5.49 1.88 -36.34
C LEU A 501 5.58 0.70 -35.39
N SER A 502 6.55 0.69 -34.48
CA SER A 502 6.78 -0.43 -33.55
C SER A 502 5.73 -0.46 -32.45
N LEU A 503 5.36 0.72 -31.93
CA LEU A 503 4.23 0.88 -31.02
C LEU A 503 2.90 0.58 -31.73
N LEU A 504 2.70 1.07 -32.96
CA LEU A 504 1.51 0.83 -33.75
C LEU A 504 1.29 -0.67 -34.05
N VAL A 505 2.33 -1.38 -34.52
CA VAL A 505 2.26 -2.84 -34.76
C VAL A 505 1.95 -3.59 -33.48
N LYS A 506 2.57 -3.21 -32.35
CA LYS A 506 2.30 -3.81 -31.03
C LYS A 506 0.84 -3.60 -30.61
N ARG A 507 0.33 -2.36 -30.65
CA ARG A 507 -1.06 -2.07 -30.21
C ARG A 507 -2.11 -2.59 -31.18
N TYR A 508 -1.80 -2.69 -32.48
CA TYR A 508 -2.67 -3.38 -33.43
C TYR A 508 -2.79 -4.88 -33.10
N GLN A 509 -1.68 -5.56 -32.83
CA GLN A 509 -1.66 -6.96 -32.40
C GLN A 509 -2.45 -7.17 -31.09
N GLU A 510 -2.23 -6.32 -30.08
CA GLU A 510 -2.92 -6.38 -28.78
C GLU A 510 -4.44 -6.11 -28.84
N ASN A 511 -4.97 -5.50 -29.91
CA ASN A 511 -6.41 -5.22 -30.07
C ASN A 511 -7.12 -6.15 -31.07
N THR A 512 -6.40 -6.96 -31.84
CA THR A 512 -6.98 -7.71 -32.97
C THR A 512 -6.50 -9.16 -33.07
N ASP A 513 -5.52 -9.56 -32.27
CA ASP A 513 -4.74 -10.80 -32.35
C ASP A 513 -4.12 -11.07 -33.74
N ARG A 514 -4.09 -10.06 -34.62
CA ARG A 514 -3.56 -10.14 -35.98
C ARG A 514 -2.36 -9.23 -36.15
N LYS A 515 -1.40 -9.67 -36.96
CA LYS A 515 -0.19 -8.90 -37.27
C LYS A 515 -0.49 -7.83 -38.33
N LEU A 516 -0.22 -6.56 -38.02
CA LEU A 516 -0.40 -5.46 -38.96
C LEU A 516 0.45 -5.65 -40.23
N ALA A 517 -0.19 -5.60 -41.40
CA ALA A 517 0.49 -5.76 -42.68
C ALA A 517 1.33 -4.52 -43.04
N LEU A 518 2.64 -4.69 -43.18
CA LEU A 518 3.57 -3.65 -43.63
C LEU A 518 4.03 -3.93 -45.06
N LYS A 519 3.71 -3.02 -45.98
CA LYS A 519 4.02 -3.12 -47.42
C LYS A 519 5.24 -2.27 -47.75
N PHE A 520 6.14 -2.79 -48.59
CA PHE A 520 7.39 -2.13 -48.96
C PHE A 520 7.48 -2.01 -50.49
N ASN A 521 7.36 -0.80 -51.03
CA ASN A 521 7.47 -0.53 -52.47
C ASN A 521 7.94 0.91 -52.71
N ASN A 522 8.77 1.13 -53.73
CA ASN A 522 9.17 2.47 -54.13
C ASN A 522 8.09 3.21 -54.95
N LEU A 523 7.01 2.54 -55.34
CA LEU A 523 5.77 3.18 -55.78
C LEU A 523 4.67 2.95 -54.72
N LEU A 524 4.24 4.02 -54.05
CA LEU A 524 3.19 3.99 -53.03
C LEU A 524 1.91 4.63 -53.55
N GLU A 525 0.85 3.84 -53.72
CA GLU A 525 -0.49 4.34 -54.04
C GLU A 525 -1.32 4.59 -52.77
N PHE A 526 -2.17 5.62 -52.79
CA PHE A 526 -3.03 5.98 -51.65
C PHE A 526 -4.39 6.54 -52.10
N LYS A 527 -5.44 6.21 -51.33
CA LYS A 527 -6.82 6.68 -51.53
C LYS A 527 -7.01 8.10 -51.02
N VAL A 528 -7.56 8.99 -51.85
CA VAL A 528 -7.85 10.39 -51.48
C VAL A 528 -9.25 10.53 -50.87
N LYS A 529 -9.40 11.36 -49.84
CA LYS A 529 -10.70 11.69 -49.24
C LYS A 529 -11.67 12.26 -50.29
N LYS A 530 -12.84 11.63 -50.45
CA LYS A 530 -13.96 12.13 -51.26
C LYS A 530 -14.32 13.57 -50.85
N GLY A 531 -14.54 14.45 -51.83
CA GLY A 531 -14.89 15.85 -51.60
C GLY A 531 -16.37 16.05 -51.33
N ARG A 532 -16.75 17.19 -50.75
CA ARG A 532 -18.14 17.56 -50.39
C ARG A 532 -19.04 17.94 -51.59
N HIS A 533 -18.59 17.74 -52.82
CA HIS A 533 -19.32 18.10 -54.05
C HIS A 533 -19.54 16.87 -54.91
N LEU A 534 -20.71 16.79 -55.56
CA LEU A 534 -21.21 15.60 -56.26
C LEU A 534 -20.27 15.07 -57.38
N PHE A 535 -19.48 15.95 -57.99
CA PHE A 535 -18.52 15.62 -59.05
C PHE A 535 -17.10 15.26 -58.54
N SER A 536 -16.87 15.19 -57.24
CA SER A 536 -15.53 14.95 -56.67
C SER A 536 -15.15 13.46 -56.64
N SER A 537 -14.78 12.91 -57.80
CA SER A 537 -14.34 11.51 -57.97
C SER A 537 -13.33 11.03 -56.92
N SER A 538 -13.46 9.76 -56.52
CA SER A 538 -12.69 9.05 -55.49
C SER A 538 -11.34 8.56 -56.00
N GLY A 539 -10.54 9.45 -56.61
CA GLY A 539 -9.28 9.08 -57.25
C GLY A 539 -8.20 8.61 -56.25
N SER A 540 -7.41 7.63 -56.65
CA SER A 540 -6.12 7.34 -56.05
C SER A 540 -5.04 8.33 -56.51
N ARG A 541 -3.94 8.40 -55.76
CA ARG A 541 -2.71 9.14 -56.08
C ARG A 541 -1.49 8.31 -55.73
N GLN A 542 -0.36 8.63 -56.34
CA GLN A 542 0.87 7.85 -56.19
C GLN A 542 2.03 8.71 -55.68
N ILE A 543 2.99 8.07 -55.01
CA ILE A 543 4.26 8.65 -54.57
C ILE A 543 5.37 7.73 -55.09
N GLN A 544 6.24 8.26 -55.93
CA GLN A 544 7.33 7.51 -56.56
C GLN A 544 8.67 7.92 -55.93
N PHE A 545 9.34 6.95 -55.32
CA PHE A 545 10.60 7.12 -54.61
C PHE A 545 11.77 6.70 -55.50
N GLN A 546 12.77 7.57 -55.63
CA GLN A 546 13.96 7.33 -56.44
C GLN A 546 15.23 7.76 -55.69
N ALA A 547 16.37 7.16 -56.05
CA ALA A 547 17.67 7.62 -55.56
C ALA A 547 17.95 9.03 -56.08
N GLY A 548 18.36 9.92 -55.19
CA GLY A 548 18.78 11.30 -55.47
C GLY A 548 20.28 11.49 -55.27
N GLN A 549 20.81 12.60 -55.78
CA GLN A 549 22.15 13.09 -55.47
C GLN A 549 22.06 14.18 -54.40
N GLY A 550 22.86 14.07 -53.34
CA GLY A 550 22.83 14.95 -52.16
C GLY A 550 22.01 14.39 -50.98
N ASP A 551 22.19 14.99 -49.80
CA ASP A 551 21.56 14.55 -48.54
C ASP A 551 20.12 15.10 -48.34
N GLU A 552 19.68 16.07 -49.14
CA GLU A 552 18.33 16.68 -49.02
C GLU A 552 17.25 15.92 -49.80
N VAL A 553 16.01 15.95 -49.30
CA VAL A 553 14.87 15.27 -49.93
C VAL A 553 14.15 16.20 -50.92
N VAL A 554 14.27 15.92 -52.21
CA VAL A 554 13.66 16.73 -53.27
C VAL A 554 12.26 16.21 -53.61
N LEU A 555 11.25 17.08 -53.48
CA LEU A 555 9.84 16.78 -53.75
C LEU A 555 9.38 17.48 -55.04
N LYS A 556 8.98 16.71 -56.06
CA LYS A 556 8.47 17.23 -57.34
C LYS A 556 7.07 16.64 -57.64
N PRO A 557 5.97 17.39 -57.41
CA PRO A 557 4.63 16.93 -57.76
C PRO A 557 4.38 17.02 -59.28
N SER A 558 3.90 15.93 -59.88
CA SER A 558 3.55 15.83 -61.30
C SER A 558 2.14 15.23 -61.46
N GLY A 559 1.13 16.08 -61.66
CA GLY A 559 -0.26 15.67 -61.89
C GLY A 559 -0.88 14.82 -60.76
N LYS A 560 -0.88 13.49 -60.92
CA LYS A 560 -1.38 12.49 -59.94
C LYS A 560 -0.26 11.83 -59.11
N VAL A 561 1.01 12.07 -59.44
CA VAL A 561 2.20 11.47 -58.83
C VAL A 561 3.00 12.52 -58.04
N LEU A 562 3.60 12.13 -56.92
CA LEU A 562 4.64 12.90 -56.23
C LEU A 562 5.98 12.18 -56.38
N HIS A 563 6.93 12.74 -57.11
CA HIS A 563 8.28 12.20 -57.21
C HIS A 563 9.11 12.67 -56.01
N VAL A 564 9.78 11.73 -55.36
CA VAL A 564 10.56 11.94 -54.13
C VAL A 564 11.97 11.40 -54.36
N SER A 565 12.96 12.29 -54.42
CA SER A 565 14.38 11.91 -54.59
C SER A 565 15.10 12.00 -53.25
N ILE A 566 15.85 10.95 -52.88
CA ILE A 566 16.50 10.82 -51.55
C ILE A 566 17.92 10.27 -51.73
N GLY A 567 18.92 10.86 -51.07
CA GLY A 567 20.30 10.37 -51.07
C GLY A 567 20.47 8.97 -50.43
N PRO A 568 21.60 8.29 -50.67
CA PRO A 568 21.82 6.90 -50.26
C PRO A 568 21.87 6.70 -48.73
N GLY A 569 21.13 5.70 -48.22
CA GLY A 569 21.12 5.34 -46.81
C GLY A 569 22.19 4.32 -46.38
N LEU A 570 22.17 3.97 -45.09
CA LEU A 570 22.90 2.81 -44.60
C LEU A 570 22.23 1.50 -45.06
N PRO A 571 23.02 0.43 -45.30
CA PRO A 571 22.52 -0.87 -45.74
C PRO A 571 21.33 -1.41 -44.95
N LYS A 572 20.40 -2.09 -45.64
CA LYS A 572 19.11 -2.55 -45.10
C LYS A 572 19.25 -3.54 -43.92
N ASN A 573 20.40 -4.20 -43.80
CA ASN A 573 20.79 -5.13 -42.74
C ASN A 573 21.45 -4.46 -41.51
N SER A 574 21.64 -3.13 -41.50
CA SER A 574 22.28 -2.41 -40.39
C SER A 574 21.51 -2.58 -39.08
N ARG A 575 22.20 -3.03 -38.02
CA ARG A 575 21.65 -3.24 -36.66
C ARG A 575 22.17 -2.20 -35.65
N PRO A 576 21.47 -1.97 -34.52
CA PRO A 576 21.96 -1.13 -33.41
C PRO A 576 23.33 -1.59 -32.88
N THR A 577 24.25 -0.65 -32.68
CA THR A 577 25.61 -0.94 -32.20
C THR A 577 25.77 -0.53 -30.74
N ARG A 578 26.17 -1.47 -29.88
CA ARG A 578 26.30 -1.30 -28.41
C ARG A 578 27.41 -0.33 -27.96
N LYS A 579 28.04 0.41 -28.89
CA LYS A 579 29.16 1.33 -28.66
C LYS A 579 29.07 2.55 -29.58
N ASP A 580 28.21 3.51 -29.26
CA ASP A 580 28.68 4.79 -28.69
C ASP A 580 27.50 5.49 -27.98
N ASN A 581 27.81 6.25 -26.92
CA ASN A 581 26.84 7.06 -26.18
C ASN A 581 27.37 8.50 -25.95
N ARG A 582 28.41 8.90 -26.70
CA ARG A 582 28.98 10.25 -26.66
C ARG A 582 28.31 11.16 -27.69
N LYS A 583 27.71 12.25 -27.18
CA LYS A 583 27.19 13.41 -27.93
C LYS A 583 25.95 13.17 -28.80
N SER A 584 24.79 13.00 -28.16
CA SER A 584 23.58 13.70 -28.65
C SER A 584 23.42 14.99 -27.84
N ARG A 585 23.70 16.14 -28.45
CA ARG A 585 23.52 17.48 -27.84
C ARG A 585 22.67 18.31 -28.79
N TYR A 586 21.35 18.26 -28.60
CA TYR A 586 20.41 19.11 -29.32
C TYR A 586 20.30 20.43 -28.57
N MET A 587 20.90 21.51 -29.09
CA MET A 587 20.70 22.86 -28.59
C MET A 587 19.44 23.46 -29.20
N GLY A 588 18.69 24.24 -28.40
CA GLY A 588 17.68 25.14 -28.94
C GLY A 588 18.32 26.18 -29.87
N GLY A 589 17.60 26.58 -30.92
CA GLY A 589 18.17 27.42 -31.98
C GLY A 589 18.31 28.90 -31.62
N GLN A 590 19.36 29.52 -32.14
CA GLN A 590 19.42 30.95 -32.43
C GLN A 590 19.79 31.15 -33.91
N ALA A 591 19.44 32.29 -34.49
CA ALA A 591 19.51 32.53 -35.93
C ALA A 591 20.96 32.77 -36.42
N PRO A 592 21.28 32.44 -37.69
CA PRO A 592 22.61 32.69 -38.26
C PRO A 592 22.81 34.17 -38.63
N ALA A 593 23.93 34.74 -38.19
CA ALA A 593 24.47 35.98 -38.77
C ALA A 593 25.33 35.66 -40.01
N SER A 594 25.43 36.61 -40.94
CA SER A 594 26.11 36.44 -42.23
C SER A 594 27.64 36.41 -42.14
N GLN A 595 28.27 35.78 -43.13
CA GLN A 595 29.72 35.74 -43.28
C GLN A 595 30.29 37.11 -43.69
N GLN A 596 31.48 37.44 -43.20
CA GLN A 596 32.49 38.13 -44.02
C GLN A 596 33.91 37.63 -43.68
N ARG A 597 34.85 37.90 -44.59
CA ARG A 597 36.21 37.34 -44.59
C ARG A 597 37.23 38.32 -44.02
N GLY A 598 38.30 37.79 -43.44
CA GLY A 598 39.65 38.29 -43.77
C GLY A 598 40.62 38.53 -42.61
N ARG A 599 41.83 37.95 -42.76
CA ARG A 599 43.16 38.39 -42.26
C ARG A 599 43.27 38.80 -40.77
N GLY A 600 44.09 38.06 -40.03
CA GLY A 600 44.47 38.42 -38.66
C GLY A 600 45.69 39.34 -38.57
N PHE A 601 46.01 39.77 -37.34
CA PHE A 601 47.25 40.43 -36.96
C PHE A 601 47.69 39.96 -35.55
N GLN A 602 48.94 40.27 -35.17
CA GLN A 602 49.52 39.88 -33.87
C GLN A 602 49.39 40.99 -32.80
N ARG A 603 49.63 40.59 -31.54
CA ARG A 603 50.45 41.28 -30.52
C ARG A 603 49.76 42.16 -29.43
N ARG A 604 50.15 41.84 -28.19
CA ARG A 604 50.49 42.72 -27.03
C ARG A 604 49.43 43.35 -26.09
N GLN A 605 49.44 42.83 -24.85
CA GLN A 605 49.67 43.50 -23.53
C GLN A 605 48.75 44.62 -22.97
N GLN A 606 48.86 44.74 -21.62
CA GLN A 606 48.29 45.73 -20.68
C GLN A 606 46.78 45.57 -20.36
N SER A 607 46.23 45.60 -19.13
CA SER A 607 46.66 45.74 -17.70
C SER A 607 46.21 47.02 -16.97
N SER A 608 45.23 46.91 -16.07
CA SER A 608 45.05 47.79 -14.89
C SER A 608 44.05 47.20 -13.88
N MET A 609 44.03 47.82 -12.69
CA MET A 609 43.05 47.67 -11.59
C MET A 609 41.60 48.06 -12.05
N ASP A 610 40.51 47.99 -11.26
CA ASP A 610 40.40 48.03 -9.79
C ASP A 610 39.11 47.40 -9.21
N GLN A 611 39.03 47.33 -7.88
CA GLN A 611 37.84 46.93 -7.09
C GLN A 611 37.13 48.15 -6.50
N PRO A 612 35.82 48.06 -6.18
CA PRO A 612 35.38 48.62 -4.89
C PRO A 612 34.30 47.80 -4.15
N THR A 613 34.05 48.20 -2.89
CA THR A 613 33.23 47.47 -1.91
C THR A 613 32.00 48.28 -1.44
N LEU A 614 31.08 47.59 -0.77
CA LEU A 614 29.87 48.07 -0.05
C LEU A 614 29.95 49.45 0.63
N PRO A 615 28.79 50.11 0.80
CA PRO A 615 28.43 50.82 2.04
C PRO A 615 27.30 50.10 2.83
N ARG A 616 27.14 50.46 4.12
CA ARG A 616 26.22 49.81 5.07
C ARG A 616 25.73 50.78 6.16
N SER A 617 24.42 50.88 6.38
CA SER A 617 23.72 51.44 7.56
C SER A 617 22.25 50.99 7.46
N GLY A 618 21.41 50.74 8.47
CA GLY A 618 21.26 51.25 9.84
C GLY A 618 19.78 51.69 10.00
N GLY A 619 19.06 51.56 11.11
CA GLY A 619 19.35 50.96 12.41
C GLY A 619 18.52 51.60 13.55
N VAL A 620 17.25 51.19 13.76
CA VAL A 620 16.33 51.79 14.77
C VAL A 620 15.64 50.69 15.61
N ARG A 621 15.19 51.04 16.82
CA ARG A 621 14.83 50.12 17.94
C ARG A 621 13.33 49.89 18.15
N SER A 622 13.01 48.66 18.57
CA SER A 622 12.12 48.24 19.68
C SER A 622 10.77 48.93 19.94
N ARG A 623 9.74 48.10 20.15
CA ARG A 623 8.86 48.26 21.33
C ARG A 623 8.33 46.91 21.84
N THR A 624 8.36 46.72 23.15
CA THR A 624 7.81 45.56 23.88
C THR A 624 6.42 45.86 24.46
N LEU A 625 5.64 44.83 24.75
CA LEU A 625 4.54 44.85 25.73
C LEU A 625 4.30 43.43 26.31
N SER A 626 3.73 43.35 27.51
CA SER A 626 3.67 42.13 28.32
C SER A 626 2.53 42.13 29.37
N GLY A 627 2.10 40.95 29.82
CA GLY A 627 1.06 40.73 30.85
C GLY A 627 -0.11 39.89 30.30
N GLN A 628 -0.39 38.65 30.75
CA GLN A 628 -0.82 38.15 32.08
C GLN A 628 -2.30 38.39 32.44
N ARG A 629 -3.13 37.33 32.48
CA ARG A 629 -3.81 36.77 33.69
C ARG A 629 -4.88 35.69 33.38
N SER A 630 -5.15 34.82 34.36
CA SER A 630 -6.22 33.80 34.45
C SER A 630 -6.35 33.33 35.93
N PRO A 631 -7.30 32.45 36.34
CA PRO A 631 -8.61 32.06 35.77
C PRO A 631 -9.76 32.68 36.62
N PRO A 632 -10.51 32.08 37.60
CA PRO A 632 -10.81 30.68 38.03
C PRO A 632 -12.34 30.32 38.20
N GLY A 633 -12.67 29.01 38.24
CA GLY A 633 -13.91 28.45 38.85
C GLY A 633 -15.20 28.44 37.99
N SER A 634 -16.20 27.57 38.22
CA SER A 634 -16.33 26.38 39.09
C SER A 634 -17.49 25.43 38.65
N CYS A 635 -17.68 24.28 39.31
CA CYS A 635 -18.47 23.11 38.83
C CYS A 635 -19.95 23.02 39.28
N SER A 636 -20.78 22.25 38.56
CA SER A 636 -22.08 21.68 39.01
C SER A 636 -22.37 20.31 38.32
N VAL A 637 -23.42 19.56 38.74
CA VAL A 637 -23.44 18.07 38.68
C VAL A 637 -24.84 17.41 38.50
N ALA A 638 -24.95 16.47 37.53
CA ALA A 638 -25.89 15.30 37.45
C ALA A 638 -27.43 15.57 37.47
N PRO A 639 -28.37 14.56 37.43
CA PRO A 639 -28.25 13.08 37.27
C PRO A 639 -29.30 12.33 36.36
N SER A 640 -28.99 11.05 36.05
CA SER A 640 -29.85 9.83 35.99
C SER A 640 -30.99 9.53 34.96
N ASN A 641 -31.03 8.24 34.54
CA ASN A 641 -32.16 7.39 34.09
C ASN A 641 -32.83 7.61 32.69
N ASP A 642 -33.48 6.62 32.03
CA ASP A 642 -33.89 5.24 32.42
C ASP A 642 -33.86 4.16 31.27
N MET A 643 -34.52 3.01 31.47
CA MET A 643 -34.21 1.69 30.88
C MET A 643 -34.90 1.24 29.56
N CYS A 644 -34.22 0.32 28.87
CA CYS A 644 -34.63 -0.70 27.89
C CYS A 644 -36.12 -1.03 27.64
N ARG A 645 -36.42 -1.39 26.36
CA ARG A 645 -37.17 -2.64 26.05
C ARG A 645 -36.86 -3.24 24.68
N TYR A 646 -36.70 -4.57 24.64
CA TYR A 646 -36.60 -5.40 23.43
C TYR A 646 -37.99 -5.94 23.04
N SER A 647 -38.28 -6.09 21.75
CA SER A 647 -39.28 -7.05 21.24
C SER A 647 -39.08 -7.31 19.73
N ARG A 648 -39.66 -8.39 19.19
CA ARG A 648 -39.19 -9.02 17.94
C ARG A 648 -40.33 -9.67 17.14
N PHE A 649 -40.11 -9.79 15.82
CA PHE A 649 -40.70 -10.74 14.85
C PHE A 649 -42.00 -10.41 14.07
N HIS A 650 -41.88 -10.67 12.74
CA HIS A 650 -42.86 -11.30 11.82
C HIS A 650 -44.11 -10.51 11.32
N ARG A 651 -44.72 -10.80 10.15
CA ARG A 651 -44.28 -11.40 8.84
C ARG A 651 -45.47 -11.35 7.82
N ARG A 652 -45.18 -11.36 6.49
CA ARG A 652 -46.07 -11.54 5.30
C ARG A 652 -46.64 -10.22 4.71
N LEU A 653 -46.48 -9.87 3.42
CA LEU A 653 -46.99 -10.49 2.16
C LEU A 653 -48.53 -10.69 2.16
N SER A 654 -49.32 -10.32 1.15
CA SER A 654 -49.05 -9.76 -0.20
C SER A 654 -50.34 -9.37 -0.96
N LYS A 655 -50.19 -8.94 -2.23
CA LYS A 655 -51.19 -8.81 -3.33
C LYS A 655 -51.92 -7.47 -3.54
N GLU A 656 -52.28 -7.27 -4.80
CA GLU A 656 -52.82 -6.06 -5.44
C GLU A 656 -54.26 -6.30 -5.94
N VAL A 657 -55.00 -5.22 -6.26
CA VAL A 657 -55.65 -4.92 -7.56
C VAL A 657 -56.48 -3.62 -7.43
N LYS A 658 -56.66 -2.87 -8.53
CA LYS A 658 -57.42 -1.59 -8.60
C LYS A 658 -58.86 -1.82 -9.12
N PRO A 659 -59.79 -0.88 -8.92
CA PRO A 659 -60.01 0.16 -9.96
C PRO A 659 -60.01 1.62 -9.44
N VAL A 660 -60.17 2.57 -10.36
CA VAL A 660 -60.15 4.04 -10.20
C VAL A 660 -61.15 4.60 -11.23
N PRO A 661 -62.11 5.49 -10.89
CA PRO A 661 -61.81 6.94 -10.94
C PRO A 661 -62.51 7.84 -9.89
N GLY A 662 -61.89 9.00 -9.65
CA GLY A 662 -62.42 10.08 -8.82
C GLY A 662 -61.33 11.13 -8.57
N ALA A 663 -61.34 12.24 -9.31
CA ALA A 663 -60.26 13.22 -9.27
C ALA A 663 -60.32 14.09 -8.00
N GLY A 664 -59.36 13.89 -7.10
CA GLY A 664 -59.22 14.66 -5.85
C GLY A 664 -57.79 15.16 -5.65
N ARG A 665 -57.70 16.47 -5.34
CA ARG A 665 -56.52 17.31 -4.99
C ARG A 665 -55.17 16.59 -4.76
N PRO A 666 -54.05 17.11 -5.31
CA PRO A 666 -52.74 16.51 -5.12
C PRO A 666 -52.38 16.46 -3.62
N LYS A 667 -52.11 15.25 -3.13
CA LYS A 667 -51.50 15.03 -1.80
C LYS A 667 -50.14 15.73 -1.75
N PRO A 668 -49.68 16.19 -0.57
CA PRO A 668 -48.31 16.67 -0.43
C PRO A 668 -47.34 15.59 -0.91
N LYS A 669 -46.39 15.96 -1.77
CA LYS A 669 -45.29 15.07 -2.13
C LYS A 669 -44.55 14.67 -0.84
N PRO A 670 -44.08 13.41 -0.70
CA PRO A 670 -43.11 13.12 0.34
C PRO A 670 -41.92 14.07 0.14
N ARG A 671 -41.46 14.71 1.22
CA ARG A 671 -40.20 15.46 1.18
C ARG A 671 -39.09 14.45 0.84
N SER A 672 -38.35 14.71 -0.23
CA SER A 672 -37.07 14.06 -0.45
C SER A 672 -36.15 14.37 0.73
N PRO A 673 -35.27 13.44 1.15
CA PRO A 673 -34.32 13.70 2.22
C PRO A 673 -33.43 14.89 1.83
N GLN A 674 -33.19 15.79 2.78
CA GLN A 674 -32.40 17.00 2.54
C GLN A 674 -31.20 17.05 3.49
N CYS A 675 -30.20 17.83 3.10
CA CYS A 675 -29.11 18.21 3.97
C CYS A 675 -28.72 19.67 3.76
N ARG A 676 -28.19 20.27 4.80
CA ARG A 676 -27.61 21.62 4.81
C ARG A 676 -26.10 21.51 4.76
N ALA A 677 -25.46 22.31 3.91
CA ALA A 677 -24.01 22.40 3.85
C ALA A 677 -23.42 23.07 5.10
N LEU A 678 -22.47 22.40 5.75
CA LEU A 678 -21.70 22.95 6.89
C LEU A 678 -20.49 23.78 6.41
N TYR A 679 -19.97 23.46 5.22
CA TYR A 679 -18.84 24.13 4.59
C TYR A 679 -19.10 24.31 3.11
N ALA A 680 -18.50 25.34 2.49
CA ALA A 680 -18.49 25.47 1.04
C ALA A 680 -17.64 24.37 0.39
N TYR A 681 -18.02 23.96 -0.82
CA TYR A 681 -17.33 22.96 -1.61
C TYR A 681 -17.36 23.33 -3.10
N ASP A 682 -16.19 23.35 -3.73
CA ASP A 682 -16.03 23.52 -5.16
C ASP A 682 -15.75 22.17 -5.83
N ALA A 683 -16.61 21.80 -6.79
CA ALA A 683 -16.47 20.62 -7.63
C ALA A 683 -15.15 20.62 -8.42
N GLN A 684 -14.43 19.50 -8.36
CA GLN A 684 -13.12 19.26 -8.96
C GLN A 684 -13.22 18.42 -10.26
N ASP A 685 -14.19 17.50 -10.34
CA ASP A 685 -14.56 16.77 -11.56
C ASP A 685 -15.99 17.11 -12.02
N THR A 686 -16.37 16.73 -13.25
CA THR A 686 -17.58 17.22 -13.94
C THR A 686 -18.91 16.64 -13.45
N ASP A 687 -18.85 15.56 -12.68
CA ASP A 687 -19.96 14.85 -12.07
C ASP A 687 -20.17 15.22 -10.59
N GLU A 688 -19.41 16.19 -10.08
CA GLU A 688 -19.53 16.75 -8.72
C GLU A 688 -20.40 18.01 -8.66
N LEU A 689 -20.93 18.32 -7.47
CA LEU A 689 -21.85 19.43 -7.21
C LEU A 689 -21.19 20.50 -6.33
N SER A 690 -20.96 21.71 -6.86
CA SER A 690 -20.52 22.86 -6.03
C SER A 690 -21.66 23.46 -5.21
N PHE A 691 -21.36 23.87 -3.97
CA PHE A 691 -22.31 24.52 -3.04
C PHE A 691 -21.58 25.41 -2.04
N ASN A 692 -22.28 26.39 -1.46
CA ASN A 692 -21.76 27.20 -0.35
C ASN A 692 -22.15 26.60 1.01
N ALA A 693 -21.60 27.11 2.11
CA ALA A 693 -22.18 26.87 3.42
C ALA A 693 -23.64 27.35 3.47
N ASP A 694 -24.46 26.70 4.31
CA ASP A 694 -25.91 26.88 4.44
C ASP A 694 -26.79 26.60 3.19
N ASP A 695 -26.23 26.22 2.04
CA ASP A 695 -27.02 25.70 0.91
C ASP A 695 -27.76 24.40 1.31
N VAL A 696 -29.03 24.28 0.90
CA VAL A 696 -29.86 23.08 1.16
C VAL A 696 -29.93 22.20 -0.09
N ILE A 697 -29.37 20.99 0.02
CA ILE A 697 -29.20 20.02 -1.06
C ILE A 697 -30.24 18.89 -0.89
N GLU A 698 -30.92 18.53 -1.97
CA GLU A 698 -31.80 17.37 -2.05
C GLU A 698 -30.96 16.10 -2.24
N ILE A 699 -31.00 15.16 -1.29
CA ILE A 699 -30.27 13.89 -1.37
C ILE A 699 -31.07 12.94 -2.29
N LEU A 700 -30.38 12.37 -3.29
CA LEU A 700 -30.95 11.38 -4.21
C LEU A 700 -30.44 9.96 -3.90
N THR A 701 -29.16 9.82 -3.57
CA THR A 701 -28.54 8.53 -3.19
C THR A 701 -27.43 8.75 -2.16
N GLU A 702 -27.35 7.90 -1.15
CA GLU A 702 -26.23 7.85 -0.19
C GLU A 702 -25.35 6.63 -0.49
N ASP A 703 -24.07 6.82 -0.77
CA ASP A 703 -23.10 5.73 -0.94
C ASP A 703 -22.18 5.56 0.28
N LEU A 704 -21.80 4.31 0.56
CA LEU A 704 -20.96 3.93 1.70
C LEU A 704 -19.50 4.40 1.60
N SER A 705 -19.07 4.88 0.43
CA SER A 705 -17.76 5.55 0.23
C SER A 705 -17.66 6.95 0.86
N GLY A 706 -18.77 7.50 1.37
CA GLY A 706 -18.82 8.84 1.96
C GLY A 706 -19.10 9.97 0.95
N TRP A 707 -19.34 9.64 -0.32
CA TRP A 707 -19.86 10.57 -1.32
C TRP A 707 -21.35 10.31 -1.56
N TRP A 708 -22.16 11.36 -1.56
CA TRP A 708 -23.61 11.27 -1.80
C TRP A 708 -23.94 11.92 -3.14
N PHE A 709 -24.98 11.42 -3.82
CA PHE A 709 -25.51 12.04 -5.03
C PHE A 709 -26.75 12.86 -4.68
N GLY A 710 -26.88 14.07 -5.22
CA GLY A 710 -28.01 14.94 -4.94
C GLY A 710 -28.15 16.11 -5.90
N ARG A 711 -29.13 16.97 -5.59
CA ARG A 711 -29.56 18.07 -6.45
C ARG A 711 -29.55 19.40 -5.69
N LEU A 712 -28.92 20.42 -6.28
CA LEU A 712 -28.95 21.80 -5.80
C LEU A 712 -29.20 22.74 -6.98
N ARG A 713 -30.14 23.69 -6.81
CA ARG A 713 -30.44 24.76 -7.80
C ARG A 713 -30.64 24.24 -9.24
N GLY A 714 -31.17 23.02 -9.40
CA GLY A 714 -31.43 22.38 -10.71
C GLY A 714 -30.23 21.65 -11.34
N LYS A 715 -29.07 21.60 -10.70
CA LYS A 715 -27.95 20.74 -11.06
C LYS A 715 -27.94 19.48 -10.18
N GLU A 716 -27.49 18.36 -10.75
CA GLU A 716 -27.27 17.10 -10.03
C GLU A 716 -25.78 16.74 -10.06
N GLY A 717 -25.28 16.14 -8.98
CA GLY A 717 -23.89 15.73 -8.86
C GLY A 717 -23.55 15.06 -7.53
N MET A 718 -22.34 14.50 -7.47
CA MET A 718 -21.74 13.92 -6.27
C MET A 718 -21.19 15.02 -5.34
N PHE A 719 -21.27 14.80 -4.03
CA PHE A 719 -20.67 15.68 -3.03
C PHE A 719 -20.17 14.89 -1.80
N PRO A 720 -19.17 15.40 -1.07
CA PRO A 720 -18.68 14.76 0.15
C PRO A 720 -19.73 14.85 1.28
N GLY A 721 -20.24 13.70 1.72
CA GLY A 721 -21.27 13.60 2.77
C GLY A 721 -20.83 14.10 4.15
N ASN A 722 -19.52 14.28 4.37
CA ASN A 722 -18.96 14.88 5.58
C ASN A 722 -18.87 16.42 5.54
N TYR A 723 -19.31 17.07 4.45
CA TYR A 723 -19.45 18.53 4.34
C TYR A 723 -20.88 19.02 4.63
N VAL A 724 -21.80 18.11 4.95
CA VAL A 724 -23.24 18.39 5.12
C VAL A 724 -23.81 17.78 6.42
N GLU A 725 -24.96 18.29 6.84
CA GLU A 725 -25.78 17.79 7.95
C GLU A 725 -27.20 17.51 7.44
N LYS A 726 -27.79 16.35 7.78
CA LYS A 726 -29.15 16.00 7.35
C LYS A 726 -30.22 16.77 8.14
N ILE A 727 -31.31 17.15 7.48
CA ILE A 727 -32.43 17.96 8.03
C ILE A 727 -33.80 17.34 7.77
#